data_AF-A0A5C4JP01-F1
#
_entry.id   AF-A0A5C4JP01-F1
#
_cell.length_a   1.000
_cell.length_b   1.000
_cell.length_c   1.000
_cell.angle_alpha   90.00
_cell.angle_beta   90.00
_cell.angle_gamma   90.00
#
_symmetry.space_group_name_H-M   'P 1'
#
loop_
_entity.id
_entity.type
_entity.pdbx_description
1 polymer ?
#
loop_
_entity_poly.entity_id
_entity_poly.type
_entity_poly.pdbx_seq_one_letter_code
_entity_poly.pdbx_strand_id
1 'polypeptide(L)'
;MKDRNDKETYIRGERTRFSRRERVAFHRFPSAQTHDPNIVHTRPHHRFSHACARLFLFFVLGFAIIFAAIFYIIESGSLDRFLAEKANEQIRTAMPEGYHARINAAALRVGSGLSLRLNVSGVNLIGPGEKQIASIGVLSFAIDPMSLARGQISVNSVQADNIDVDSSALPSTGTFRLTDHRIDSLPILVEQIFTQTDFARGILSAADTQTIQLSDIQFPVGSASPGRTVSVDIREVNLNLLPDGVLRVDGAVSLDDTTTGFTLEAIAERGRTKSLQAELSNIKLTPFLLQENNAGEAMMGVEGTADMAIALTRAAPGGLPAVMAEFDVAKGRFVADSIARAFSDARLNLTYDTTKQSLELTDSSIEFDGSRFPFTAGIMDIDNFRPDAAQTGYALDVLVRGGRFKSREPGLPALIFDAKFTGEYQTDNPRLLLDNIAVSSPQGIMAASFKAVFGNATSPELSFGARIERMDTEAVKQLWPFWIARKPREWVSQNLHGGVVTDGDIAVYLPPGRIEGQGVPVNLDETELKIAFDIDDTRITLNEQFPDVNRSDARVEINGGSVDVEIEEGTLNIAKGRTIRLAEGTFAIADSYAKPLTGEVDVMLAGRIPDLVELAAAPPINALKGLDFTPDDFTGDAQVNVRARFPLDEPGPLPPNWSVAADISEGKLAKPVSGYTVADLAGLLEIVPDRLAFEGSGSANGVPLDIEWAEPLGPNSKAESVLWLAADLDDAQREKLAPGLGSYVDGPISMAVVNEPEGSRVTLDLRKTVLSLPWLGWQKPSGTPATLSFRVDTESKEGLTVLEDLELSGSGLAASGSVTLDKDGLLSTTLAHVALTKGDDVNIAIQREQNGLDVVVTGRSFMASPILDHLSSPEDDSGSTGDSGNARIHFDLARVTGEGGRQLSSVAGDLLVRKGDIASGSLSATTATGQPVTLKLGRDGADKTVSLATSGTGALLRFLGVYQKMSGGTLDLNLVETGSGWRGMLDLAEFRLINDQQLKQLLSSPTAANGKSLNAAYRNQINESEQRFQRAQAVIDISDGVLQVSDAFVRGDQVGATFKGVVRDAAGNIDMTGTFMPAYGLNRIFAEIPIFGPLLGNGNDKGLFGITFKLTGKTADPDLVVNPLSAIAPGVFRKIFEFQ
;
A
#
# COMPACT_ATOMS: atom_id res chain seq x y z
N MET A 1 -76.09 -24.02 28.34
CA MET A 1 -77.31 -24.06 27.50
C MET A 1 -77.87 -25.48 27.57
N LYS A 2 -79.18 -25.71 27.71
CA LYS A 2 -80.25 -25.58 26.67
C LYS A 2 -79.97 -26.47 25.44
N ASP A 3 -80.91 -27.28 24.95
CA ASP A 3 -82.27 -27.57 25.46
C ASP A 3 -82.84 -28.90 24.91
N ARG A 4 -83.96 -29.33 25.52
CA ARG A 4 -84.99 -30.33 25.14
C ARG A 4 -85.00 -30.96 23.73
N ASN A 5 -85.40 -32.24 23.67
CA ASN A 5 -86.75 -32.70 23.26
C ASN A 5 -86.91 -34.22 23.53
N ASP A 6 -88.03 -34.76 24.05
CA ASP A 6 -89.38 -34.93 23.45
C ASP A 6 -89.37 -35.92 22.25
N LYS A 7 -90.27 -36.92 22.11
CA LYS A 7 -91.64 -37.09 22.69
C LYS A 7 -92.20 -38.53 22.50
N GLU A 8 -93.14 -38.94 23.39
CA GLU A 8 -94.37 -39.77 23.16
C GLU A 8 -94.26 -41.19 22.52
N THR A 9 -95.14 -42.22 22.68
CA THR A 9 -96.35 -42.59 23.48
C THR A 9 -96.57 -44.14 23.32
N TYR A 10 -97.47 -44.93 23.94
CA TYR A 10 -98.50 -44.82 25.01
C TYR A 10 -98.91 -46.26 25.48
N ILE A 11 -99.37 -46.44 26.74
CA ILE A 11 -100.48 -47.37 27.20
C ILE A 11 -100.28 -48.90 26.96
N ARG A 12 -100.56 -49.88 27.86
CA ARG A 12 -101.57 -50.08 28.93
C ARG A 12 -101.08 -51.13 29.96
N GLY A 13 -101.61 -51.12 31.19
CA GLY A 13 -101.51 -52.28 32.11
C GLY A 13 -101.45 -51.91 33.60
N GLU A 14 -102.49 -52.25 34.37
CA GLU A 14 -102.62 -51.85 35.77
C GLU A 14 -101.91 -52.79 36.76
N ARG A 15 -101.28 -52.21 37.79
CA ARG A 15 -101.20 -52.81 39.14
C ARG A 15 -100.84 -51.75 40.18
N THR A 16 -101.85 -51.24 40.89
CA THR A 16 -101.69 -50.28 41.98
C THR A 16 -100.91 -50.90 43.15
N ARG A 17 -99.74 -50.31 43.47
CA ARG A 17 -98.95 -50.66 44.66
C ARG A 17 -99.05 -49.55 45.70
N PHE A 18 -99.96 -49.74 46.67
CA PHE A 18 -100.09 -48.86 47.84
C PHE A 18 -98.76 -48.65 48.57
N SER A 19 -98.53 -47.44 49.05
CA SER A 19 -97.29 -47.06 49.74
C SER A 19 -97.21 -47.70 51.13
N ARG A 20 -96.00 -47.71 51.71
CA ARG A 20 -95.80 -48.26 53.07
C ARG A 20 -96.45 -47.41 54.19
N ARG A 21 -97.00 -46.22 53.91
CA ARG A 21 -97.60 -45.33 54.91
C ARG A 21 -99.13 -45.49 55.06
N GLU A 22 -99.80 -46.20 54.15
CA GLU A 22 -101.27 -46.30 54.09
C GLU A 22 -101.84 -47.55 54.82
N ARG A 23 -101.08 -48.14 55.76
CA ARG A 23 -101.42 -49.42 56.39
C ARG A 23 -101.96 -49.24 57.82
N VAL A 24 -103.28 -49.19 57.96
CA VAL A 24 -103.99 -49.21 59.26
C VAL A 24 -104.41 -50.63 59.63
N ALA A 25 -104.40 -50.96 60.92
CA ALA A 25 -104.66 -52.32 61.42
C ALA A 25 -106.14 -52.74 61.28
N PHE A 26 -106.34 -54.00 60.89
CA PHE A 26 -107.63 -54.56 60.44
C PHE A 26 -108.77 -54.46 61.48
N HIS A 27 -108.44 -54.46 62.78
CA HIS A 27 -109.41 -54.37 63.89
C HIS A 27 -110.13 -53.01 64.01
N ARG A 28 -109.77 -52.00 63.19
CA ARG A 28 -110.44 -50.69 63.12
C ARG A 28 -111.50 -50.58 62.03
N PHE A 29 -111.74 -51.63 61.24
CA PHE A 29 -112.79 -51.61 60.22
C PHE A 29 -114.16 -52.00 60.82
N PRO A 30 -115.23 -51.18 60.63
CA PRO A 30 -116.53 -51.42 61.29
C PRO A 30 -117.23 -52.74 60.96
N SER A 31 -116.87 -53.40 59.85
CA SER A 31 -117.45 -54.68 59.43
C SER A 31 -116.98 -55.91 60.22
N ALA A 32 -116.17 -55.72 61.28
CA ALA A 32 -115.55 -56.78 62.07
C ALA A 32 -116.07 -56.90 63.51
N GLN A 33 -117.26 -56.35 63.84
CA GLN A 33 -117.78 -56.26 65.23
C GLN A 33 -119.26 -56.64 65.38
N THR A 34 -119.58 -57.94 65.27
CA THR A 34 -120.80 -58.63 65.74
C THR A 34 -120.56 -60.14 65.66
N HIS A 35 -121.10 -61.08 66.44
CA HIS A 35 -121.57 -61.21 67.84
C HIS A 35 -121.65 -62.76 68.05
N ASP A 36 -121.35 -63.40 69.17
CA ASP A 36 -120.88 -62.92 70.48
C ASP A 36 -119.87 -63.95 71.09
N PRO A 37 -119.39 -63.87 72.35
CA PRO A 37 -118.05 -64.35 72.69
C PRO A 37 -117.96 -65.83 73.13
N ASN A 38 -116.85 -66.48 72.77
CA ASN A 38 -116.38 -67.71 73.42
C ASN A 38 -114.85 -67.73 73.51
N ILE A 39 -114.31 -68.16 74.65
CA ILE A 39 -112.88 -68.08 74.99
C ILE A 39 -112.18 -69.42 74.70
N VAL A 40 -111.10 -69.40 73.91
CA VAL A 40 -110.16 -70.54 73.81
C VAL A 40 -108.72 -70.02 73.71
N HIS A 41 -107.82 -70.53 74.57
CA HIS A 41 -106.38 -70.29 74.46
C HIS A 41 -105.76 -71.14 73.34
N THR A 42 -105.05 -70.53 72.39
CA THR A 42 -104.31 -71.23 71.33
C THR A 42 -102.80 -70.99 71.41
N ARG A 43 -102.01 -72.06 71.24
CA ARG A 43 -100.53 -72.02 71.29
C ARG A 43 -99.94 -71.31 70.04
N PRO A 44 -98.71 -70.74 70.11
CA PRO A 44 -98.11 -70.03 68.98
C PRO A 44 -97.72 -70.97 67.83
N HIS A 45 -98.16 -70.67 66.60
CA HIS A 45 -97.74 -71.39 65.39
C HIS A 45 -96.53 -70.73 64.73
N HIS A 46 -95.50 -71.53 64.38
CA HIS A 46 -94.37 -71.09 63.56
C HIS A 46 -94.83 -70.64 62.17
N ARG A 47 -94.32 -69.49 61.68
CA ARG A 47 -94.58 -68.99 60.32
C ARG A 47 -93.43 -69.32 59.37
N PHE A 48 -93.72 -70.12 58.35
CA PHE A 48 -92.77 -70.57 57.33
C PHE A 48 -92.08 -69.43 56.57
N SER A 49 -92.69 -68.25 56.44
CA SER A 49 -92.05 -67.07 55.84
C SER A 49 -90.83 -66.57 56.62
N HIS A 50 -90.80 -66.69 57.95
CA HIS A 50 -89.58 -66.42 58.72
C HIS A 50 -88.57 -67.56 58.59
N ALA A 51 -88.99 -68.80 58.30
CA ALA A 51 -88.07 -69.88 57.98
C ALA A 51 -87.44 -69.66 56.59
N CYS A 52 -88.18 -69.27 55.56
CA CYS A 52 -87.63 -68.91 54.24
C CYS A 52 -86.79 -67.64 54.27
N ALA A 53 -87.20 -66.60 55.01
CA ALA A 53 -86.40 -65.39 55.17
C ALA A 53 -85.11 -65.65 55.97
N ARG A 54 -85.16 -66.51 57.01
CA ARG A 54 -83.95 -66.99 57.68
C ARG A 54 -83.14 -67.93 56.79
N LEU A 55 -83.74 -68.78 55.95
CA LEU A 55 -83.00 -69.62 55.00
C LEU A 55 -82.27 -68.73 54.00
N PHE A 56 -82.96 -67.79 53.35
CA PHE A 56 -82.33 -66.87 52.40
C PHE A 56 -81.26 -66.01 53.09
N LEU A 57 -81.50 -65.51 54.30
CA LEU A 57 -80.50 -64.74 55.03
C LEU A 57 -79.37 -65.61 55.61
N PHE A 58 -79.58 -66.91 55.86
CA PHE A 58 -78.56 -67.89 56.27
C PHE A 58 -77.79 -68.46 55.07
N PHE A 59 -78.38 -68.48 53.88
CA PHE A 59 -77.69 -68.73 52.62
C PHE A 59 -76.94 -67.49 52.16
N VAL A 60 -77.46 -66.27 52.31
CA VAL A 60 -76.72 -65.03 52.00
C VAL A 60 -75.63 -64.76 53.04
N LEU A 61 -75.90 -64.95 54.34
CA LEU A 61 -74.87 -64.90 55.38
C LEU A 61 -73.91 -66.09 55.24
N GLY A 62 -74.39 -67.26 54.83
CA GLY A 62 -73.57 -68.44 54.54
C GLY A 62 -72.64 -68.23 53.35
N PHE A 63 -73.15 -67.71 52.23
CA PHE A 63 -72.34 -67.28 51.09
C PHE A 63 -71.43 -66.11 51.44
N ALA A 64 -71.85 -65.16 52.28
CA ALA A 64 -70.98 -64.08 52.74
C ALA A 64 -69.88 -64.57 53.69
N ILE A 65 -70.16 -65.56 54.56
CA ILE A 65 -69.16 -66.23 55.41
C ILE A 65 -68.24 -67.10 54.55
N ILE A 66 -68.76 -67.83 53.56
CA ILE A 66 -67.95 -68.62 52.62
C ILE A 66 -67.09 -67.70 51.75
N PHE A 67 -67.62 -66.59 51.25
CA PHE A 67 -66.88 -65.62 50.45
C PHE A 67 -65.85 -64.87 51.29
N ALA A 68 -66.19 -64.46 52.53
CA ALA A 68 -65.25 -63.89 53.47
C ALA A 68 -64.20 -64.92 53.95
N ALA A 69 -64.54 -66.19 54.06
CA ALA A 69 -63.61 -67.26 54.38
C ALA A 69 -62.69 -67.59 53.21
N ILE A 70 -63.19 -67.60 51.96
CA ILE A 70 -62.37 -67.73 50.74
C ILE A 70 -61.44 -66.52 50.61
N PHE A 71 -61.96 -65.31 50.74
CA PHE A 71 -61.17 -64.08 50.77
C PHE A 71 -60.10 -64.12 51.87
N TYR A 72 -60.46 -64.55 53.08
CA TYR A 72 -59.51 -64.73 54.18
C TYR A 72 -58.49 -65.85 53.92
N ILE A 73 -58.87 -66.98 53.30
CA ILE A 73 -57.97 -68.09 52.93
C ILE A 73 -56.93 -67.64 51.90
N ILE A 74 -57.35 -66.80 50.95
CA ILE A 74 -56.51 -66.16 49.93
C ILE A 74 -55.57 -65.12 50.58
N GLU A 75 -56.12 -64.13 51.28
CA GLU A 75 -55.34 -63.03 51.87
C GLU A 75 -54.46 -63.43 53.08
N SER A 76 -54.82 -64.49 53.82
CA SER A 76 -53.97 -65.05 54.89
C SER A 76 -52.77 -65.87 54.39
N GLY A 77 -52.62 -66.02 53.07
CA GLY A 77 -51.52 -66.76 52.45
C GLY A 77 -51.55 -68.27 52.69
N SER A 78 -52.65 -68.83 53.18
CA SER A 78 -52.77 -70.26 53.50
C SER A 78 -52.60 -71.19 52.28
N LEU A 79 -52.80 -70.66 51.07
CA LEU A 79 -52.59 -71.34 49.79
C LEU A 79 -51.19 -71.09 49.17
N ASP A 80 -50.48 -70.05 49.62
CA ASP A 80 -49.28 -69.50 48.94
C ASP A 80 -48.19 -70.56 48.74
N ARG A 81 -47.95 -71.43 49.72
CA ARG A 81 -46.96 -72.53 49.59
C ARG A 81 -47.34 -73.55 48.52
N PHE A 82 -48.60 -73.99 48.49
CA PHE A 82 -49.09 -74.95 47.49
C PHE A 82 -49.06 -74.33 46.09
N LEU A 83 -49.40 -73.04 45.99
CA LEU A 83 -49.34 -72.27 44.76
C LEU A 83 -47.89 -72.05 44.28
N ALA A 84 -46.94 -71.83 45.17
CA ALA A 84 -45.51 -71.73 44.82
C ALA A 84 -44.96 -73.07 44.29
N GLU A 85 -45.29 -74.19 44.94
CA GLU A 85 -44.90 -75.53 44.47
C GLU A 85 -45.54 -75.83 43.10
N LYS A 86 -46.82 -75.47 42.86
CA LYS A 86 -47.48 -75.61 41.56
C LYS A 86 -47.01 -74.63 40.48
N ALA A 87 -46.69 -73.39 40.83
CA ALA A 87 -46.20 -72.37 39.90
C ALA A 87 -44.82 -72.75 39.36
N ASN A 88 -43.92 -73.24 40.22
CA ASN A 88 -42.62 -73.77 39.79
C ASN A 88 -42.79 -74.94 38.79
N GLU A 89 -43.75 -75.85 39.01
CA GLU A 89 -44.03 -76.96 38.07
C GLU A 89 -44.57 -76.46 36.72
N GLN A 90 -45.54 -75.54 36.72
CA GLN A 90 -46.14 -75.00 35.48
C GLN A 90 -45.15 -74.12 34.70
N ILE A 91 -44.42 -73.22 35.36
CA ILE A 91 -43.45 -72.34 34.69
C ILE A 91 -42.28 -73.17 34.11
N ARG A 92 -41.82 -74.23 34.80
CA ARG A 92 -40.85 -75.18 34.22
C ARG A 92 -41.39 -76.03 33.06
N THR A 93 -42.70 -76.01 32.81
CA THR A 93 -43.35 -76.68 31.67
C THR A 93 -43.64 -75.70 30.52
N ALA A 94 -43.71 -74.39 30.80
CA ALA A 94 -43.89 -73.32 29.82
C ALA A 94 -42.56 -72.75 29.26
N MET A 95 -41.43 -73.00 29.93
CA MET A 95 -40.11 -72.56 29.47
C MET A 95 -39.54 -73.44 28.34
N PRO A 96 -38.82 -72.87 27.34
CA PRO A 96 -38.13 -73.66 26.31
C PRO A 96 -37.03 -74.57 26.86
N GLU A 97 -36.66 -75.60 26.09
CA GLU A 97 -35.54 -76.49 26.44
C GLU A 97 -34.24 -75.70 26.67
N GLY A 98 -33.56 -75.99 27.77
CA GLY A 98 -32.34 -75.28 28.21
C GLY A 98 -32.57 -74.11 29.17
N TYR A 99 -33.82 -73.66 29.36
CA TYR A 99 -34.16 -72.54 30.24
C TYR A 99 -34.99 -73.01 31.44
N HIS A 100 -34.78 -72.40 32.61
CA HIS A 100 -35.57 -72.68 33.80
C HIS A 100 -35.62 -71.48 34.75
N ALA A 101 -36.77 -71.24 35.37
CA ALA A 101 -36.94 -70.19 36.37
C ALA A 101 -36.87 -70.74 37.80
N ARG A 102 -36.31 -69.96 38.72
CA ARG A 102 -36.31 -70.20 40.17
C ARG A 102 -37.08 -69.09 40.87
N ILE A 103 -38.09 -69.47 41.65
CA ILE A 103 -39.04 -68.54 42.29
C ILE A 103 -38.78 -68.49 43.80
N ASN A 104 -38.71 -67.30 44.39
CA ASN A 104 -38.58 -67.13 45.84
C ASN A 104 -39.93 -67.31 46.58
N ALA A 105 -41.03 -66.72 46.08
CA ALA A 105 -42.37 -66.91 46.63
C ALA A 105 -43.49 -66.72 45.58
N ALA A 106 -44.67 -67.28 45.84
CA ALA A 106 -45.88 -67.01 45.07
C ALA A 106 -47.08 -66.82 46.01
N ALA A 107 -47.95 -65.85 45.70
CA ALA A 107 -49.03 -65.41 46.56
C ALA A 107 -50.28 -65.06 45.75
N LEU A 108 -51.43 -65.67 46.08
CA LEU A 108 -52.71 -65.31 45.43
C LEU A 108 -53.41 -64.22 46.25
N ARG A 109 -53.78 -63.11 45.61
CA ARG A 109 -54.44 -61.96 46.25
C ARG A 109 -55.62 -61.46 45.42
N VAL A 110 -56.56 -60.77 46.08
CA VAL A 110 -57.75 -60.22 45.43
C VAL A 110 -57.50 -58.76 45.02
N GLY A 111 -57.34 -58.55 43.72
CA GLY A 111 -57.17 -57.23 43.13
C GLY A 111 -58.46 -56.41 43.10
N SER A 112 -58.32 -55.15 42.66
CA SER A 112 -59.47 -54.29 42.36
C SER A 112 -60.44 -54.97 41.38
N GLY A 113 -61.73 -54.70 41.56
CA GLY A 113 -62.79 -55.32 40.74
C GLY A 113 -63.06 -56.81 41.00
N LEU A 114 -62.56 -57.40 42.10
CA LEU A 114 -62.63 -58.84 42.40
C LEU A 114 -61.82 -59.72 41.44
N SER A 115 -60.83 -59.15 40.75
CA SER A 115 -59.85 -59.93 39.97
C SER A 115 -58.98 -60.78 40.89
N LEU A 116 -58.69 -62.03 40.50
CA LEU A 116 -57.71 -62.86 41.20
C LEU A 116 -56.34 -62.64 40.57
N ARG A 117 -55.33 -62.29 41.38
CA ARG A 117 -53.95 -62.08 40.93
C ARG A 117 -53.00 -63.02 41.67
N LEU A 118 -52.25 -63.83 40.92
CA LEU A 118 -51.15 -64.63 41.46
C LEU A 118 -49.86 -63.84 41.27
N ASN A 119 -49.35 -63.26 42.35
CA ASN A 119 -48.11 -62.48 42.35
C ASN A 119 -46.95 -63.42 42.73
N VAL A 120 -45.92 -63.46 41.90
CA VAL A 120 -44.76 -64.35 42.02
C VAL A 120 -43.52 -63.49 42.16
N SER A 121 -42.89 -63.47 43.34
CA SER A 121 -41.80 -62.54 43.65
C SER A 121 -40.43 -63.19 43.62
N GLY A 122 -39.43 -62.43 43.15
CA GLY A 122 -38.04 -62.87 42.98
C GLY A 122 -37.94 -64.08 42.06
N VAL A 123 -38.18 -63.86 40.76
CA VAL A 123 -38.08 -64.89 39.72
C VAL A 123 -36.76 -64.74 39.00
N ASN A 124 -35.79 -65.61 39.32
CA ASN A 124 -34.50 -65.64 38.65
C ASN A 124 -34.61 -66.57 37.44
N LEU A 125 -34.46 -66.02 36.23
CA LEU A 125 -34.40 -66.78 34.98
C LEU A 125 -32.97 -67.33 34.81
N ILE A 126 -32.84 -68.63 34.59
CA ILE A 126 -31.54 -69.32 34.44
C ILE A 126 -31.48 -69.95 33.04
N GLY A 127 -30.38 -69.70 32.35
CA GLY A 127 -30.16 -70.10 30.98
C GLY A 127 -29.32 -71.38 30.80
N PRO A 128 -29.00 -71.70 29.53
CA PRO A 128 -28.03 -72.73 29.19
C PRO A 128 -26.69 -72.50 29.91
N GLY A 129 -26.26 -73.47 30.73
CA GLY A 129 -25.00 -73.39 31.48
C GLY A 129 -25.11 -72.80 32.89
N GLU A 130 -26.30 -72.75 33.50
CA GLU A 130 -26.56 -72.25 34.87
C GLU A 130 -26.19 -70.77 35.15
N LYS A 131 -25.93 -69.98 34.11
CA LYS A 131 -25.93 -68.51 34.24
C LYS A 131 -27.35 -68.00 34.51
N GLN A 132 -27.48 -67.07 35.47
CA GLN A 132 -28.67 -66.23 35.58
C GLN A 132 -28.72 -65.29 34.37
N ILE A 133 -29.87 -65.17 33.72
CA ILE A 133 -30.11 -64.24 32.59
C ILE A 133 -30.78 -62.97 33.09
N ALA A 134 -31.73 -63.09 34.00
CA ALA A 134 -32.49 -61.98 34.53
C ALA A 134 -33.06 -62.31 35.91
N SER A 135 -33.42 -61.29 36.69
CA SER A 135 -34.22 -61.40 37.90
C SER A 135 -35.39 -60.43 37.85
N ILE A 136 -36.61 -60.98 37.90
CA ILE A 136 -37.86 -60.23 37.93
C ILE A 136 -38.28 -60.04 39.39
N GLY A 137 -38.48 -58.80 39.81
CA GLY A 137 -38.90 -58.46 41.17
C GLY A 137 -40.28 -59.01 41.51
N VAL A 138 -41.27 -58.74 40.66
CA VAL A 138 -42.65 -59.26 40.78
C VAL A 138 -43.20 -59.65 39.41
N LEU A 139 -43.76 -60.86 39.31
CA LEU A 139 -44.43 -61.39 38.13
C LEU A 139 -45.88 -61.76 38.51
N SER A 140 -46.85 -60.96 38.07
CA SER A 140 -48.27 -61.05 38.43
C SER A 140 -49.13 -61.61 37.29
N PHE A 141 -49.87 -62.69 37.56
CA PHE A 141 -50.79 -63.31 36.61
C PHE A 141 -52.25 -63.03 37.00
N ALA A 142 -53.05 -62.44 36.11
CA ALA A 142 -54.48 -62.20 36.32
C ALA A 142 -55.30 -63.43 35.88
N ILE A 143 -55.91 -64.13 36.84
CA ILE A 143 -56.60 -65.42 36.64
C ILE A 143 -58.12 -65.20 36.53
N ASP A 144 -58.78 -65.83 35.55
CA ASP A 144 -60.25 -65.84 35.47
C ASP A 144 -60.88 -66.61 36.66
N PRO A 145 -61.66 -65.95 37.55
CA PRO A 145 -62.32 -66.63 38.66
C PRO A 145 -63.35 -67.68 38.21
N MET A 146 -63.97 -67.52 37.04
CA MET A 146 -64.99 -68.46 36.55
C MET A 146 -64.38 -69.75 36.01
N SER A 147 -63.19 -69.69 35.40
CA SER A 147 -62.40 -70.87 35.02
C SER A 147 -61.79 -71.54 36.24
N LEU A 148 -61.24 -70.76 37.20
CA LEU A 148 -60.68 -71.31 38.43
C LEU A 148 -61.74 -72.07 39.25
N ALA A 149 -62.96 -71.55 39.33
CA ALA A 149 -64.12 -72.23 39.94
C ALA A 149 -64.56 -73.52 39.20
N ARG A 150 -64.16 -73.70 37.94
CA ARG A 150 -64.32 -74.92 37.14
C ARG A 150 -63.09 -75.85 37.20
N GLY A 151 -62.06 -75.50 37.97
CA GLY A 151 -60.82 -76.26 38.09
C GLY A 151 -59.82 -76.04 36.96
N GLN A 152 -59.98 -75.00 36.16
CA GLN A 152 -59.12 -74.64 35.02
C GLN A 152 -58.42 -73.31 35.29
N ILE A 153 -57.12 -73.23 35.03
CA ILE A 153 -56.38 -71.95 35.12
C ILE A 153 -56.28 -71.38 33.71
N SER A 154 -56.90 -70.22 33.48
CA SER A 154 -56.69 -69.36 32.31
C SER A 154 -56.23 -67.99 32.82
N VAL A 155 -55.33 -67.36 32.07
CA VAL A 155 -54.63 -66.13 32.45
C VAL A 155 -54.99 -65.04 31.45
N ASN A 156 -55.76 -64.04 31.88
CA ASN A 156 -56.19 -62.95 31.01
C ASN A 156 -55.02 -62.02 30.65
N SER A 157 -54.16 -61.74 31.64
CA SER A 157 -52.96 -60.92 31.47
C SER A 157 -51.82 -61.33 32.39
N VAL A 158 -50.60 -61.01 31.95
CA VAL A 158 -49.35 -61.13 32.72
C VAL A 158 -48.76 -59.74 32.89
N GLN A 159 -48.24 -59.43 34.08
CA GLN A 159 -47.50 -58.21 34.38
C GLN A 159 -46.16 -58.59 35.02
N ALA A 160 -45.04 -58.00 34.60
CA ALA A 160 -43.71 -58.27 35.15
C ALA A 160 -42.99 -56.95 35.47
N ASP A 161 -42.75 -56.69 36.75
CA ASP A 161 -42.23 -55.42 37.25
C ASP A 161 -40.80 -55.62 37.81
N ASN A 162 -39.94 -54.60 37.64
CA ASN A 162 -38.55 -54.58 38.12
C ASN A 162 -37.72 -55.74 37.52
N ILE A 163 -37.38 -55.64 36.24
CA ILE A 163 -36.68 -56.68 35.48
C ILE A 163 -35.20 -56.31 35.31
N ASP A 164 -34.36 -56.78 36.23
CA ASP A 164 -32.90 -56.64 36.13
C ASP A 164 -32.33 -57.73 35.21
N VAL A 165 -31.48 -57.37 34.25
CA VAL A 165 -30.95 -58.27 33.21
C VAL A 165 -29.43 -58.40 33.34
N ASP A 166 -28.95 -59.62 33.51
CA ASP A 166 -27.52 -59.91 33.61
C ASP A 166 -26.86 -59.72 32.23
N SER A 167 -26.22 -58.57 32.05
CA SER A 167 -25.49 -58.21 30.83
C SER A 167 -24.29 -59.12 30.52
N SER A 168 -23.87 -59.99 31.45
CA SER A 168 -22.87 -61.03 31.22
C SER A 168 -23.45 -62.37 30.72
N ALA A 169 -24.79 -62.50 30.70
CA ALA A 169 -25.52 -63.66 30.23
C ALA A 169 -26.31 -63.41 28.93
N LEU A 170 -26.55 -62.14 28.57
CA LEU A 170 -26.73 -61.78 27.18
C LEU A 170 -25.55 -62.29 26.34
N PRO A 171 -25.75 -62.75 25.09
CA PRO A 171 -24.64 -63.11 24.22
C PRO A 171 -23.76 -61.89 23.97
N SER A 172 -22.46 -62.10 23.73
CA SER A 172 -21.54 -61.04 23.31
C SER A 172 -21.74 -60.64 21.83
N THR A 173 -22.98 -60.55 21.38
CA THR A 173 -23.35 -59.58 20.36
C THR A 173 -22.94 -58.22 20.90
N GLY A 174 -22.06 -57.51 20.19
CA GLY A 174 -21.76 -56.13 20.53
C GLY A 174 -22.99 -55.24 20.39
N THR A 175 -22.80 -53.92 20.54
CA THR A 175 -23.79 -52.98 19.99
C THR A 175 -24.11 -53.38 18.54
N PHE A 176 -25.39 -53.43 18.17
CA PHE A 176 -25.78 -53.73 16.79
C PHE A 176 -25.19 -52.65 15.88
N ARG A 177 -24.20 -53.03 15.07
CA ARG A 177 -23.56 -52.15 14.10
C ARG A 177 -24.12 -52.50 12.73
N LEU A 178 -24.67 -51.52 12.01
CA LEU A 178 -25.12 -51.73 10.64
C LEU A 178 -23.95 -52.22 9.75
N THR A 179 -22.72 -51.76 10.04
CA THR A 179 -21.47 -52.14 9.36
C THR A 179 -21.12 -53.63 9.42
N ASP A 180 -21.71 -54.38 10.34
CA ASP A 180 -21.37 -55.79 10.57
C ASP A 180 -22.33 -56.72 9.78
N HIS A 181 -23.23 -56.13 8.97
CA HIS A 181 -24.26 -56.82 8.20
C HIS A 181 -24.22 -56.42 6.71
N ARG A 182 -24.37 -57.41 5.82
CA ARG A 182 -24.50 -57.18 4.36
C ARG A 182 -25.89 -56.68 4.00
N ILE A 183 -26.00 -55.80 3.02
CA ILE A 183 -27.26 -55.27 2.52
C ILE A 183 -28.09 -56.36 1.83
N ASP A 184 -27.44 -57.24 1.05
CA ASP A 184 -28.10 -58.41 0.45
C ASP A 184 -28.67 -59.42 1.45
N SER A 185 -28.24 -59.37 2.71
CA SER A 185 -28.72 -60.25 3.79
C SER A 185 -30.01 -59.74 4.47
N LEU A 186 -30.45 -58.51 4.19
CA LEU A 186 -31.65 -57.91 4.78
C LEU A 186 -32.92 -58.78 4.66
N PRO A 187 -33.22 -59.46 3.53
CA PRO A 187 -34.35 -60.40 3.44
C PRO A 187 -34.33 -61.53 4.47
N ILE A 188 -33.14 -62.01 4.85
CA ILE A 188 -32.97 -63.07 5.85
C ILE A 188 -33.25 -62.51 7.24
N LEU A 189 -32.73 -61.31 7.53
CA LEU A 189 -32.92 -60.60 8.81
C LEU A 189 -34.40 -60.23 9.03
N VAL A 190 -35.09 -59.82 7.96
CA VAL A 190 -36.56 -59.58 7.97
C VAL A 190 -37.36 -60.86 8.22
N GLU A 191 -37.01 -61.99 7.60
CA GLU A 191 -37.69 -63.28 7.88
C GLU A 191 -37.40 -63.79 9.31
N GLN A 192 -36.22 -63.49 9.86
CA GLN A 192 -35.92 -63.74 11.28
C GLN A 192 -36.82 -62.90 12.19
N ILE A 193 -36.97 -61.60 11.94
CA ILE A 193 -37.90 -60.73 12.69
C ILE A 193 -39.32 -61.32 12.64
N PHE A 194 -39.86 -61.61 11.46
CA PHE A 194 -41.20 -62.21 11.33
C PHE A 194 -41.34 -63.57 12.03
N THR A 195 -40.27 -64.35 12.13
CA THR A 195 -40.25 -65.63 12.84
C THR A 195 -40.26 -65.43 14.35
N GLN A 196 -39.56 -64.42 14.89
CA GLN A 196 -39.63 -64.07 16.32
C GLN A 196 -40.99 -63.44 16.68
N THR A 197 -41.59 -62.63 15.81
CA THR A 197 -42.96 -62.13 15.98
C THR A 197 -43.99 -63.27 15.96
N ASP A 198 -43.83 -64.26 15.06
CA ASP A 198 -44.65 -65.47 15.05
C ASP A 198 -44.51 -66.29 16.35
N PHE A 199 -43.31 -66.37 16.91
CA PHE A 199 -43.05 -67.05 18.18
C PHE A 199 -43.68 -66.33 19.37
N ALA A 200 -43.51 -65.01 19.50
CA ALA A 200 -44.11 -64.21 20.56
C ALA A 200 -45.65 -64.23 20.52
N ARG A 201 -46.24 -64.07 19.32
CA ARG A 201 -47.69 -64.22 19.09
C ARG A 201 -48.16 -65.65 19.35
N GLY A 202 -47.31 -66.65 19.07
CA GLY A 202 -47.50 -68.05 19.43
C GLY A 202 -47.66 -68.25 20.95
N ILE A 203 -46.74 -67.71 21.76
CA ILE A 203 -46.80 -67.77 23.23
C ILE A 203 -48.11 -67.19 23.76
N LEU A 204 -48.48 -65.97 23.32
CA LEU A 204 -49.75 -65.33 23.69
C LEU A 204 -50.95 -66.24 23.38
N SER A 205 -51.03 -66.74 22.14
CA SER A 205 -52.12 -67.60 21.69
C SER A 205 -52.18 -68.99 22.36
N ALA A 206 -51.04 -69.51 22.81
CA ALA A 206 -50.96 -70.81 23.49
C ALA A 206 -51.26 -70.72 25.00
N ALA A 207 -51.08 -69.53 25.60
CA ALA A 207 -51.34 -69.27 27.01
C ALA A 207 -52.77 -68.77 27.32
N ASP A 208 -53.59 -68.52 26.29
CA ASP A 208 -54.90 -67.82 26.39
C ASP A 208 -54.79 -66.34 26.86
N THR A 209 -53.57 -65.79 26.80
CA THR A 209 -53.21 -64.46 27.31
C THR A 209 -53.46 -63.36 26.28
N GLN A 210 -54.20 -62.33 26.67
CA GLN A 210 -54.52 -61.18 25.80
C GLN A 210 -53.51 -60.02 25.93
N THR A 211 -52.96 -59.81 27.14
CA THR A 211 -51.99 -58.74 27.41
C THR A 211 -50.78 -59.25 28.22
N ILE A 212 -49.56 -58.90 27.80
CA ILE A 212 -48.35 -59.00 28.62
C ILE A 212 -47.80 -57.58 28.84
N GLN A 213 -47.68 -57.15 30.09
CA GLN A 213 -47.08 -55.88 30.50
C GLN A 213 -45.71 -56.15 31.15
N LEU A 214 -44.69 -55.39 30.76
CA LEU A 214 -43.33 -55.45 31.31
C LEU A 214 -42.94 -54.04 31.76
N SER A 215 -42.35 -53.86 32.94
CA SER A 215 -41.87 -52.55 33.42
C SER A 215 -40.46 -52.62 34.00
N ASP A 216 -39.80 -51.45 34.01
CA ASP A 216 -38.51 -51.20 34.66
C ASP A 216 -37.42 -52.20 34.23
N ILE A 217 -37.17 -52.29 32.91
CA ILE A 217 -36.08 -53.10 32.33
C ILE A 217 -34.88 -52.20 32.03
N GLN A 218 -33.72 -52.45 32.62
CA GLN A 218 -32.54 -51.60 32.45
C GLN A 218 -31.34 -52.36 31.86
N PHE A 219 -30.67 -51.76 30.87
CA PHE A 219 -29.42 -52.30 30.30
C PHE A 219 -28.55 -51.20 29.66
N PRO A 220 -27.21 -51.33 29.67
CA PRO A 220 -26.32 -50.38 29.02
C PRO A 220 -26.15 -50.66 27.51
N VAL A 221 -26.04 -49.61 26.71
CA VAL A 221 -25.62 -49.65 25.30
C VAL A 221 -24.39 -48.76 25.07
N GLY A 222 -23.62 -48.98 24.00
CA GLY A 222 -22.45 -48.16 23.68
C GLY A 222 -22.79 -46.79 23.10
N SER A 223 -21.95 -45.79 23.39
CA SER A 223 -22.02 -44.44 22.82
C SER A 223 -21.13 -44.29 21.58
N ALA A 224 -21.35 -43.24 20.78
CA ALA A 224 -20.38 -42.74 19.78
C ALA A 224 -19.05 -42.28 20.40
N SER A 225 -19.06 -41.86 21.67
CA SER A 225 -17.86 -41.49 22.41
C SER A 225 -17.12 -42.75 22.89
N PRO A 226 -15.88 -43.02 22.44
CA PRO A 226 -15.18 -44.28 22.72
C PRO A 226 -15.08 -44.61 24.21
N GLY A 227 -15.45 -45.84 24.58
CA GLY A 227 -15.41 -46.32 25.96
C GLY A 227 -16.54 -45.84 26.87
N ARG A 228 -17.48 -45.02 26.38
CA ARG A 228 -18.69 -44.64 27.14
C ARG A 228 -19.89 -45.53 26.80
N THR A 229 -20.78 -45.67 27.78
CA THR A 229 -22.07 -46.33 27.65
C THR A 229 -23.21 -45.44 28.14
N VAL A 230 -24.41 -45.73 27.64
CA VAL A 230 -25.68 -45.03 27.86
C VAL A 230 -26.61 -46.02 28.53
N SER A 231 -27.37 -45.62 29.55
CA SER A 231 -28.38 -46.50 30.15
C SER A 231 -29.68 -46.43 29.34
N VAL A 232 -30.21 -47.59 28.96
CA VAL A 232 -31.54 -47.75 28.36
C VAL A 232 -32.47 -48.27 29.43
N ASP A 233 -33.46 -47.45 29.79
CA ASP A 233 -34.46 -47.73 30.83
C ASP A 233 -35.84 -47.88 30.17
N ILE A 234 -36.25 -49.12 29.92
CA ILE A 234 -37.57 -49.44 29.39
C ILE A 234 -38.57 -49.37 30.54
N ARG A 235 -39.30 -48.26 30.62
CA ARG A 235 -40.27 -48.00 31.69
C ARG A 235 -41.49 -48.89 31.60
N GLU A 236 -42.02 -49.08 30.38
CA GLU A 236 -43.21 -49.91 30.15
C GLU A 236 -43.21 -50.49 28.72
N VAL A 237 -43.66 -51.74 28.57
CA VAL A 237 -44.02 -52.40 27.31
C VAL A 237 -45.29 -53.22 27.50
N ASN A 238 -46.32 -52.94 26.71
CA ASN A 238 -47.57 -53.70 26.64
C ASN A 238 -47.65 -54.45 25.30
N LEU A 239 -47.64 -55.77 25.33
CA LEU A 239 -47.94 -56.64 24.20
C LEU A 239 -49.43 -57.02 24.26
N ASN A 240 -50.22 -56.54 23.31
CA ASN A 240 -51.68 -56.68 23.25
C ASN A 240 -52.09 -57.49 22.00
N LEU A 241 -52.67 -58.67 22.18
CA LEU A 241 -53.20 -59.50 21.09
C LEU A 241 -54.70 -59.21 20.88
N LEU A 242 -55.02 -58.54 19.78
CA LEU A 242 -56.37 -58.08 19.46
C LEU A 242 -57.26 -59.21 18.90
N PRO A 243 -58.61 -59.11 19.00
CA PRO A 243 -59.53 -60.18 18.60
C PRO A 243 -59.55 -60.52 17.09
N ASP A 244 -58.94 -59.68 16.25
CA ASP A 244 -58.74 -59.91 14.81
C ASP A 244 -57.40 -60.63 14.50
N GLY A 245 -56.56 -60.85 15.52
CA GLY A 245 -55.25 -61.48 15.40
C GLY A 245 -54.08 -60.52 15.17
N VAL A 246 -54.31 -59.20 15.22
CA VAL A 246 -53.23 -58.19 15.23
C VAL A 246 -52.54 -58.20 16.59
N LEU A 247 -51.21 -58.30 16.60
CA LEU A 247 -50.40 -58.08 17.80
C LEU A 247 -49.92 -56.63 17.78
N ARG A 248 -50.45 -55.80 18.67
CA ARG A 248 -49.89 -54.47 18.96
C ARG A 248 -48.90 -54.60 20.12
N VAL A 249 -47.78 -53.90 20.03
CA VAL A 249 -46.84 -53.66 21.13
C VAL A 249 -46.71 -52.15 21.29
N ASP A 250 -46.95 -51.62 22.48
CA ASP A 250 -46.83 -50.19 22.79
C ASP A 250 -45.99 -50.00 24.05
N GLY A 251 -45.19 -48.92 24.13
CA GLY A 251 -44.28 -48.73 25.26
C GLY A 251 -43.49 -47.43 25.28
N ALA A 252 -42.70 -47.27 26.34
CA ALA A 252 -41.86 -46.10 26.57
C ALA A 252 -40.46 -46.50 27.06
N VAL A 253 -39.44 -45.99 26.37
CA VAL A 253 -38.02 -46.17 26.68
C VAL A 253 -37.42 -44.82 27.09
N SER A 254 -36.49 -44.82 28.03
CA SER A 254 -35.77 -43.65 28.50
C SER A 254 -34.27 -43.81 28.20
N LEU A 255 -33.71 -42.87 27.45
CA LEU A 255 -32.26 -42.76 27.20
C LEU A 255 -31.78 -41.39 27.66
N ASP A 256 -30.89 -41.34 28.64
CA ASP A 256 -30.36 -40.11 29.25
C ASP A 256 -31.47 -39.05 29.48
N ASP A 257 -32.41 -39.40 30.37
CA ASP A 257 -33.65 -38.70 30.74
C ASP A 257 -34.67 -38.42 29.61
N THR A 258 -34.31 -38.68 28.35
CA THR A 258 -35.17 -38.43 27.18
C THR A 258 -36.09 -39.62 26.97
N THR A 259 -37.39 -39.39 27.05
CA THR A 259 -38.39 -40.45 26.87
C THR A 259 -38.76 -40.58 25.38
N THR A 260 -38.49 -41.75 24.83
CA THR A 260 -38.83 -42.19 23.48
C THR A 260 -40.06 -43.10 23.55
N GLY A 261 -41.16 -42.72 22.92
CA GLY A 261 -42.36 -43.56 22.84
C GLY A 261 -42.29 -44.48 21.61
N PHE A 262 -42.69 -45.73 21.74
CA PHE A 262 -42.73 -46.66 20.60
C PHE A 262 -44.05 -47.42 20.48
N THR A 263 -44.42 -47.72 19.24
CA THR A 263 -45.51 -48.61 18.87
C THR A 263 -45.03 -49.60 17.80
N LEU A 264 -45.64 -50.78 17.75
CA LEU A 264 -45.39 -51.80 16.74
C LEU A 264 -46.68 -52.58 16.50
N GLU A 265 -47.07 -52.78 15.25
CA GLU A 265 -48.24 -53.56 14.86
C GLU A 265 -47.88 -54.67 13.90
N ALA A 266 -48.13 -55.91 14.30
CA ALA A 266 -47.88 -57.12 13.55
C ALA A 266 -49.21 -57.75 13.11
N ILE A 267 -49.51 -57.66 11.81
CA ILE A 267 -50.75 -58.16 11.22
C ILE A 267 -50.53 -59.58 10.71
N ALA A 268 -51.36 -60.52 11.16
CA ALA A 268 -51.28 -61.94 10.80
C ALA A 268 -52.35 -62.36 9.78
N GLU A 269 -51.97 -63.20 8.82
CA GLU A 269 -52.89 -63.91 7.92
C GLU A 269 -52.73 -65.43 8.13
N ARG A 270 -53.84 -66.15 8.35
CA ARG A 270 -53.86 -67.61 8.58
C ARG A 270 -52.87 -68.10 9.66
N GLY A 271 -52.66 -67.29 10.69
CA GLY A 271 -51.79 -67.64 11.82
C GLY A 271 -50.29 -67.37 11.61
N ARG A 272 -49.87 -66.76 10.50
CA ARG A 272 -48.50 -66.24 10.31
C ARG A 272 -48.50 -64.74 10.08
N THR A 273 -47.52 -64.04 10.64
CA THR A 273 -47.34 -62.59 10.51
C THR A 273 -46.94 -62.28 9.07
N LYS A 274 -47.60 -61.27 8.48
CA LYS A 274 -47.51 -60.90 7.06
C LYS A 274 -46.88 -59.52 6.86
N SER A 275 -47.25 -58.57 7.71
CA SER A 275 -46.68 -57.22 7.73
C SER A 275 -46.46 -56.78 9.17
N LEU A 276 -45.41 -55.98 9.37
CA LEU A 276 -45.05 -55.38 10.64
C LEU A 276 -44.81 -53.89 10.39
N GLN A 277 -45.49 -53.04 11.13
CA GLN A 277 -45.23 -51.60 11.20
C GLN A 277 -44.67 -51.27 12.58
N ALA A 278 -43.76 -50.31 12.68
CA ALA A 278 -43.26 -49.82 13.96
C ALA A 278 -42.99 -48.31 13.87
N GLU A 279 -43.44 -47.55 14.85
CA GLU A 279 -43.19 -46.11 14.96
C GLU A 279 -42.45 -45.87 16.27
N LEU A 280 -41.34 -45.13 16.20
CA LEU A 280 -40.57 -44.67 17.35
C LEU A 280 -40.52 -43.15 17.30
N SER A 281 -40.82 -42.51 18.42
CA SER A 281 -40.96 -41.06 18.53
C SER A 281 -40.01 -40.49 19.57
N ASN A 282 -39.38 -39.36 19.26
CA ASN A 282 -38.44 -38.66 20.13
C ASN A 282 -37.22 -39.53 20.53
N ILE A 283 -36.60 -40.21 19.55
CA ILE A 283 -35.35 -40.97 19.72
C ILE A 283 -34.20 -39.97 19.95
N LYS A 284 -33.49 -40.06 21.07
CA LYS A 284 -32.32 -39.20 21.35
C LYS A 284 -31.14 -39.61 20.45
N LEU A 285 -30.77 -38.77 19.49
CA LEU A 285 -29.66 -39.05 18.56
C LEU A 285 -28.29 -38.82 19.21
N THR A 286 -28.18 -37.81 20.07
CA THR A 286 -26.91 -37.32 20.62
C THR A 286 -25.97 -38.42 21.12
N PRO A 287 -26.40 -39.41 21.95
CA PRO A 287 -25.47 -40.38 22.51
C PRO A 287 -24.85 -41.34 21.47
N PHE A 288 -25.47 -41.46 20.28
CA PHE A 288 -25.08 -42.36 19.19
C PHE A 288 -24.47 -41.64 17.99
N LEU A 289 -24.67 -40.32 17.85
CA LEU A 289 -24.17 -39.54 16.73
C LEU A 289 -23.26 -38.36 17.14
N LEU A 290 -23.06 -38.08 18.42
CA LEU A 290 -22.13 -37.04 18.92
C LEU A 290 -20.92 -37.65 19.64
N GLN A 291 -19.73 -37.20 19.26
CA GLN A 291 -18.50 -37.42 20.03
C GLN A 291 -18.23 -36.23 20.95
N GLU A 292 -18.00 -36.53 22.23
CA GLU A 292 -17.63 -35.56 23.26
C GLU A 292 -16.18 -35.73 23.71
N ASN A 293 -15.54 -34.62 24.09
CA ASN A 293 -14.21 -34.64 24.69
C ASN A 293 -14.26 -35.19 26.14
N ASN A 294 -13.09 -35.36 26.77
CA ASN A 294 -12.98 -35.82 28.15
C ASN A 294 -13.63 -34.90 29.22
N ALA A 295 -14.01 -33.67 28.87
CA ALA A 295 -14.75 -32.75 29.73
C ALA A 295 -16.28 -32.81 29.53
N GLY A 296 -16.77 -33.58 28.53
CA GLY A 296 -18.19 -33.67 28.19
C GLY A 296 -18.65 -32.62 27.17
N GLU A 297 -17.73 -32.00 26.44
CA GLU A 297 -18.04 -30.97 25.44
C GLU A 297 -18.12 -31.57 24.03
N ALA A 298 -19.13 -31.16 23.27
CA ALA A 298 -19.37 -31.58 21.89
C ALA A 298 -18.19 -31.26 20.97
N MET A 299 -17.54 -32.27 20.38
CA MET A 299 -16.45 -32.08 19.41
C MET A 299 -16.96 -32.13 17.97
N MET A 300 -17.64 -33.23 17.61
CA MET A 300 -18.11 -33.51 16.25
C MET A 300 -19.32 -34.43 16.28
N GLY A 301 -20.31 -34.20 15.42
CA GLY A 301 -21.46 -35.09 15.22
C GLY A 301 -22.83 -34.39 15.17
N VAL A 302 -23.87 -35.14 15.53
CA VAL A 302 -25.27 -34.67 15.50
C VAL A 302 -25.92 -34.74 16.89
N GLU A 303 -26.36 -33.58 17.38
CA GLU A 303 -27.30 -33.44 18.48
C GLU A 303 -28.73 -33.32 17.93
N GLY A 304 -29.70 -33.99 18.55
CA GLY A 304 -31.11 -33.84 18.18
C GLY A 304 -31.99 -34.99 18.65
N THR A 305 -33.26 -34.94 18.28
CA THR A 305 -34.19 -36.07 18.40
C THR A 305 -34.83 -36.38 17.05
N ALA A 306 -35.05 -37.67 16.79
CA ALA A 306 -35.65 -38.17 15.56
C ALA A 306 -36.93 -38.96 15.83
N ASP A 307 -37.87 -38.88 14.91
CA ASP A 307 -38.97 -39.83 14.76
C ASP A 307 -38.60 -40.83 13.65
N MET A 308 -39.02 -42.08 13.77
CA MET A 308 -38.68 -43.16 12.84
C MET A 308 -39.89 -44.09 12.65
N ALA A 309 -40.28 -44.31 11.39
CA ALA A 309 -41.32 -45.27 11.03
C ALA A 309 -40.73 -46.38 10.15
N ILE A 310 -40.96 -47.64 10.49
CA ILE A 310 -40.50 -48.82 9.74
C ILE A 310 -41.72 -49.63 9.29
N ALA A 311 -41.77 -50.01 8.01
CA ALA A 311 -42.76 -50.94 7.47
C ALA A 311 -42.09 -52.12 6.77
N LEU A 312 -42.33 -53.32 7.31
CA LEU A 312 -41.85 -54.60 6.77
C LEU A 312 -43.02 -55.38 6.18
N THR A 313 -42.82 -55.99 5.01
CA THR A 313 -43.75 -56.96 4.42
C THR A 313 -43.01 -58.25 4.10
N ARG A 314 -43.56 -59.37 4.58
CA ARG A 314 -43.00 -60.71 4.42
C ARG A 314 -43.22 -61.22 2.99
N ALA A 315 -42.24 -61.93 2.46
CA ALA A 315 -42.35 -62.58 1.15
C ALA A 315 -43.52 -63.58 1.13
N ALA A 316 -44.45 -63.40 0.20
CA ALA A 316 -45.42 -64.44 -0.16
C ALA A 316 -44.73 -65.54 -0.99
N PRO A 317 -45.30 -66.76 -1.11
CA PRO A 317 -44.73 -67.79 -1.97
C PRO A 317 -44.64 -67.33 -3.44
N GLY A 318 -43.41 -67.13 -3.92
CA GLY A 318 -43.12 -66.57 -5.26
C GLY A 318 -43.18 -65.03 -5.36
N GLY A 319 -43.36 -64.33 -4.24
CA GLY A 319 -43.21 -62.87 -4.13
C GLY A 319 -41.90 -62.48 -3.43
N LEU A 320 -41.61 -61.19 -3.43
CA LEU A 320 -40.43 -60.60 -2.78
C LEU A 320 -40.85 -59.91 -1.47
N PRO A 321 -39.97 -59.81 -0.46
CA PRO A 321 -40.23 -59.00 0.72
C PRO A 321 -40.15 -57.51 0.38
N ALA A 322 -40.74 -56.65 1.22
CA ALA A 322 -40.56 -55.21 1.13
C ALA A 322 -40.10 -54.65 2.49
N VAL A 323 -39.18 -53.69 2.43
CA VAL A 323 -38.69 -52.92 3.59
C VAL A 323 -38.77 -51.45 3.22
N MET A 324 -39.40 -50.67 4.08
CA MET A 324 -39.43 -49.21 4.03
C MET A 324 -39.07 -48.68 5.42
N ALA A 325 -38.27 -47.62 5.49
CA ALA A 325 -38.01 -46.91 6.73
C ALA A 325 -37.92 -45.39 6.46
N GLU A 326 -38.74 -44.62 7.18
CA GLU A 326 -38.72 -43.16 7.18
C GLU A 326 -38.08 -42.69 8.49
N PHE A 327 -37.15 -41.75 8.40
CA PHE A 327 -36.54 -41.06 9.54
C PHE A 327 -36.77 -39.57 9.35
N ASP A 328 -37.32 -38.89 10.36
CA ASP A 328 -37.54 -37.45 10.38
C ASP A 328 -36.85 -36.82 11.59
N VAL A 329 -35.99 -35.84 11.35
CA VAL A 329 -35.23 -35.13 12.39
C VAL A 329 -35.61 -33.66 12.37
N ALA A 330 -36.84 -33.38 12.81
CA ALA A 330 -37.48 -32.07 12.74
C ALA A 330 -36.64 -30.90 13.28
N LYS A 331 -35.77 -31.11 14.28
CA LYS A 331 -34.77 -30.12 14.74
C LYS A 331 -33.52 -30.79 15.32
N GLY A 332 -32.37 -30.19 15.03
CA GLY A 332 -31.12 -30.57 15.69
C GLY A 332 -29.99 -29.56 15.48
N ARG A 333 -28.79 -29.95 15.92
CA ARG A 333 -27.53 -29.23 15.79
C ARG A 333 -26.47 -30.18 15.25
N PHE A 334 -25.89 -29.84 14.10
CA PHE A 334 -24.63 -30.45 13.65
C PHE A 334 -23.47 -29.70 14.29
N VAL A 335 -22.53 -30.44 14.87
CA VAL A 335 -21.33 -29.90 15.51
C VAL A 335 -20.10 -30.36 14.72
N ALA A 336 -19.19 -29.43 14.43
CA ALA A 336 -17.87 -29.72 13.91
C ALA A 336 -16.88 -28.69 14.46
N ASP A 337 -15.71 -29.15 14.91
CA ASP A 337 -14.72 -28.31 15.60
C ASP A 337 -15.32 -27.53 16.80
N SER A 338 -16.17 -28.18 17.59
CA SER A 338 -17.02 -27.57 18.64
C SER A 338 -18.00 -26.47 18.17
N ILE A 339 -18.02 -26.10 16.88
CA ILE A 339 -18.97 -25.12 16.32
C ILE A 339 -20.29 -25.82 15.99
N ALA A 340 -21.32 -25.56 16.80
CA ALA A 340 -22.67 -26.03 16.55
C ALA A 340 -23.43 -25.14 15.55
N ARG A 341 -24.12 -25.76 14.58
CA ARG A 341 -25.03 -25.12 13.61
C ARG A 341 -26.35 -25.88 13.58
N ALA A 342 -27.47 -25.14 13.66
CA ALA A 342 -28.79 -25.73 13.67
C ALA A 342 -29.23 -26.20 12.27
N PHE A 343 -29.96 -27.31 12.23
CA PHE A 343 -30.73 -27.75 11.06
C PHE A 343 -32.22 -27.85 11.43
N SER A 344 -33.09 -27.64 10.43
CA SER A 344 -34.52 -27.34 10.61
C SER A 344 -35.49 -28.36 10.03
N ASP A 345 -34.98 -29.32 9.25
CA ASP A 345 -35.65 -30.51 8.73
C ASP A 345 -34.55 -31.46 8.26
N ALA A 346 -34.71 -32.76 8.47
CA ALA A 346 -33.92 -33.76 7.76
C ALA A 346 -34.73 -35.05 7.65
N ARG A 347 -35.16 -35.40 6.44
CA ARG A 347 -35.94 -36.60 6.15
C ARG A 347 -35.18 -37.58 5.27
N LEU A 348 -35.15 -38.84 5.68
CA LEU A 348 -34.56 -39.97 4.96
C LEU A 348 -35.64 -41.03 4.74
N ASN A 349 -36.00 -41.31 3.48
CA ASN A 349 -36.94 -42.38 3.15
C ASN A 349 -36.17 -43.51 2.45
N LEU A 350 -35.87 -44.58 3.19
CA LEU A 350 -35.14 -45.74 2.73
C LEU A 350 -36.13 -46.80 2.23
N THR A 351 -35.82 -47.43 1.10
CA THR A 351 -36.54 -48.60 0.57
C THR A 351 -35.54 -49.68 0.16
N TYR A 352 -35.89 -50.96 0.25
CA TYR A 352 -35.00 -52.05 -0.19
C TYR A 352 -35.41 -52.59 -1.57
N ASP A 353 -34.55 -52.39 -2.57
CA ASP A 353 -34.71 -52.95 -3.92
C ASP A 353 -34.21 -54.40 -3.94
N THR A 354 -35.17 -55.32 -3.87
CA THR A 354 -34.94 -56.77 -3.91
C THR A 354 -34.41 -57.29 -5.25
N THR A 355 -34.40 -56.48 -6.31
CA THR A 355 -33.87 -56.87 -7.63
C THR A 355 -32.41 -56.42 -7.79
N LYS A 356 -32.04 -55.26 -7.25
CA LYS A 356 -30.66 -54.75 -7.19
C LYS A 356 -29.85 -55.28 -6.00
N GLN A 357 -30.53 -55.74 -4.96
CA GLN A 357 -29.95 -56.02 -3.64
C GLN A 357 -29.34 -54.76 -3.00
N SER A 358 -30.07 -53.64 -3.09
CA SER A 358 -29.64 -52.32 -2.60
C SER A 358 -30.65 -51.67 -1.65
N LEU A 359 -30.17 -50.77 -0.80
CA LEU A 359 -30.97 -49.76 -0.13
C LEU A 359 -31.01 -48.50 -1.01
N GLU A 360 -32.21 -48.05 -1.33
CA GLU A 360 -32.49 -46.90 -2.18
C GLU A 360 -33.18 -45.82 -1.34
N LEU A 361 -32.52 -44.68 -1.17
CA LEU A 361 -33.05 -43.48 -0.55
C LEU A 361 -33.76 -42.64 -1.62
N THR A 362 -35.04 -42.37 -1.41
CA THR A 362 -35.90 -41.59 -2.30
C THR A 362 -36.53 -40.40 -1.58
N ASP A 363 -36.90 -39.34 -2.30
CA ASP A 363 -37.56 -38.12 -1.78
C ASP A 363 -36.97 -37.54 -0.48
N SER A 364 -35.67 -37.76 -0.26
CA SER A 364 -34.97 -37.44 0.98
C SER A 364 -34.40 -36.03 0.90
N SER A 365 -34.39 -35.28 2.01
CA SER A 365 -33.77 -33.95 2.02
C SER A 365 -33.29 -33.50 3.40
N ILE A 366 -32.23 -32.69 3.42
CA ILE A 366 -31.69 -32.05 4.63
C ILE A 366 -31.79 -30.52 4.48
N GLU A 367 -32.35 -29.83 5.47
CA GLU A 367 -32.36 -28.35 5.57
C GLU A 367 -31.43 -27.85 6.68
N PHE A 368 -30.26 -27.35 6.30
CA PHE A 368 -29.17 -26.92 7.18
C PHE A 368 -28.84 -25.43 6.99
N ASP A 369 -28.86 -24.63 8.06
CA ASP A 369 -28.62 -23.16 8.03
C ASP A 369 -29.54 -22.40 7.02
N GLY A 370 -30.68 -22.98 6.64
CA GLY A 370 -31.58 -22.47 5.58
C GLY A 370 -31.16 -22.80 4.14
N SER A 371 -30.06 -23.52 3.96
CA SER A 371 -29.76 -24.26 2.73
C SER A 371 -30.60 -25.54 2.68
N ARG A 372 -30.92 -26.06 1.49
CA ARG A 372 -31.66 -27.32 1.32
C ARG A 372 -30.97 -28.24 0.33
N PHE A 373 -30.83 -29.50 0.69
CA PHE A 373 -30.20 -30.54 -0.13
C PHE A 373 -31.18 -31.69 -0.32
N PRO A 374 -32.01 -31.69 -1.38
CA PRO A 374 -32.82 -32.84 -1.76
C PRO A 374 -31.96 -33.83 -2.56
N PHE A 375 -32.03 -35.11 -2.20
CA PHE A 375 -31.15 -36.13 -2.76
C PHE A 375 -31.82 -37.51 -2.85
N THR A 376 -31.25 -38.33 -3.73
CA THR A 376 -31.49 -39.77 -3.82
C THR A 376 -30.16 -40.50 -3.65
N ALA A 377 -30.14 -41.69 -3.06
CA ALA A 377 -28.91 -42.48 -2.92
C ALA A 377 -29.14 -43.98 -3.07
N GLY A 378 -28.23 -44.68 -3.75
CA GLY A 378 -28.11 -46.13 -3.74
C GLY A 378 -26.96 -46.58 -2.84
N ILE A 379 -27.21 -47.59 -2.01
CA ILE A 379 -26.23 -48.24 -1.14
C ILE A 379 -26.35 -49.75 -1.35
N MET A 380 -25.25 -50.42 -1.68
CA MET A 380 -25.19 -51.88 -1.92
C MET A 380 -23.85 -52.45 -1.49
N ASP A 381 -23.73 -53.76 -1.26
CA ASP A 381 -22.44 -54.37 -0.91
C ASP A 381 -21.39 -54.19 -2.04
N ILE A 382 -20.11 -53.96 -1.69
CA ILE A 382 -19.06 -53.63 -2.69
C ILE A 382 -18.90 -54.74 -3.74
N ASP A 383 -19.00 -56.02 -3.34
CA ASP A 383 -18.86 -57.16 -4.25
C ASP A 383 -20.05 -57.31 -5.23
N ASN A 384 -21.24 -56.86 -4.84
CA ASN A 384 -22.39 -56.76 -5.74
C ASN A 384 -22.20 -55.66 -6.82
N PHE A 385 -21.32 -54.67 -6.60
CA PHE A 385 -20.92 -53.65 -7.58
C PHE A 385 -19.62 -54.00 -8.35
N ARG A 386 -18.64 -54.61 -7.66
CA ARG A 386 -17.34 -55.06 -8.18
C ARG A 386 -17.04 -56.49 -7.70
N PRO A 387 -17.43 -57.55 -8.45
CA PRO A 387 -17.30 -58.95 -8.00
C PRO A 387 -15.87 -59.42 -7.64
N ASP A 388 -14.83 -58.77 -8.17
CA ASP A 388 -13.43 -59.07 -7.86
C ASP A 388 -12.87 -58.28 -6.64
N ALA A 389 -13.73 -57.57 -5.89
CA ALA A 389 -13.30 -56.75 -4.76
C ALA A 389 -12.80 -57.59 -3.56
N ALA A 390 -11.58 -57.29 -3.11
CA ALA A 390 -10.92 -57.99 -2.00
C ALA A 390 -11.21 -57.38 -0.60
N GLN A 391 -12.19 -56.48 -0.48
CA GLN A 391 -12.49 -55.69 0.72
C GLN A 391 -14.00 -55.70 0.98
N THR A 392 -14.42 -55.87 2.23
CA THR A 392 -15.85 -55.82 2.60
C THR A 392 -16.31 -54.40 2.86
N GLY A 393 -17.61 -54.15 2.67
CA GLY A 393 -18.25 -52.85 2.89
C GLY A 393 -19.33 -52.55 1.85
N TYR A 394 -19.65 -51.26 1.67
CA TYR A 394 -20.73 -50.78 0.81
C TYR A 394 -20.26 -49.82 -0.28
N ALA A 395 -20.70 -50.04 -1.51
CA ALA A 395 -20.66 -49.06 -2.60
C ALA A 395 -21.76 -48.01 -2.43
N LEU A 396 -21.47 -46.78 -2.85
CA LEU A 396 -22.29 -45.58 -2.65
C LEU A 396 -22.46 -44.84 -3.98
N ASP A 397 -23.70 -44.51 -4.33
CA ASP A 397 -24.04 -43.55 -5.40
C ASP A 397 -25.08 -42.56 -4.87
N VAL A 398 -24.67 -41.31 -4.62
CA VAL A 398 -25.53 -40.23 -4.09
C VAL A 398 -25.69 -39.14 -5.14
N LEU A 399 -26.93 -38.68 -5.35
CA LEU A 399 -27.29 -37.66 -6.32
C LEU A 399 -28.19 -36.58 -5.69
N VAL A 400 -27.65 -35.38 -5.53
CA VAL A 400 -28.35 -34.14 -5.18
C VAL A 400 -28.84 -33.49 -6.47
N ARG A 401 -30.11 -33.03 -6.51
CA ARG A 401 -30.69 -32.35 -7.68
C ARG A 401 -31.46 -31.09 -7.28
N GLY A 402 -31.06 -29.93 -7.78
CA GLY A 402 -31.61 -28.65 -7.33
C GLY A 402 -31.30 -28.37 -5.85
N GLY A 403 -30.14 -28.81 -5.39
CA GLY A 403 -29.57 -28.38 -4.11
C GLY A 403 -29.42 -26.87 -4.08
N ARG A 404 -29.65 -26.26 -2.92
CA ARG A 404 -29.65 -24.81 -2.75
C ARG A 404 -28.87 -24.40 -1.51
N PHE A 405 -27.67 -23.88 -1.70
CA PHE A 405 -26.96 -23.16 -0.64
C PHE A 405 -27.60 -21.79 -0.44
N LYS A 406 -27.89 -21.43 0.80
CA LYS A 406 -28.30 -20.07 1.17
C LYS A 406 -27.05 -19.18 1.21
N SER A 407 -27.02 -18.13 0.40
CA SER A 407 -25.95 -17.15 0.48
C SER A 407 -25.88 -16.49 1.86
N ARG A 408 -24.64 -16.24 2.29
CA ARG A 408 -24.32 -15.54 3.54
C ARG A 408 -23.87 -14.09 3.28
N GLU A 409 -23.67 -13.71 2.02
CA GLU A 409 -23.28 -12.36 1.63
C GLU A 409 -24.53 -11.51 1.37
N PRO A 410 -24.65 -10.32 1.98
CA PRO A 410 -25.85 -9.49 1.86
C PRO A 410 -26.17 -9.14 0.39
N GLY A 411 -27.35 -9.54 -0.07
CA GLY A 411 -27.87 -9.22 -1.40
C GLY A 411 -27.60 -10.26 -2.50
N LEU A 412 -26.70 -11.22 -2.28
CA LEU A 412 -26.42 -12.27 -3.27
C LEU A 412 -27.52 -13.36 -3.30
N PRO A 413 -27.82 -13.93 -4.48
CA PRO A 413 -28.76 -15.03 -4.62
C PRO A 413 -28.21 -16.33 -4.01
N ALA A 414 -29.12 -17.27 -3.73
CA ALA A 414 -28.79 -18.61 -3.27
C ALA A 414 -28.22 -19.45 -4.44
N LEU A 415 -27.02 -20.01 -4.29
CA LEU A 415 -26.42 -20.94 -5.27
C LEU A 415 -27.31 -22.18 -5.44
N ILE A 416 -27.74 -22.43 -6.67
CA ILE A 416 -28.46 -23.66 -7.07
C ILE A 416 -27.49 -24.58 -7.80
N PHE A 417 -27.42 -25.85 -7.39
CA PHE A 417 -26.48 -26.84 -7.90
C PHE A 417 -27.08 -28.25 -7.94
N ASP A 418 -26.57 -29.08 -8.84
CA ASP A 418 -26.65 -30.53 -8.79
C ASP A 418 -25.31 -31.06 -8.29
N ALA A 419 -25.30 -32.18 -7.56
CA ALA A 419 -24.05 -32.84 -7.17
C ALA A 419 -24.18 -34.37 -7.20
N LYS A 420 -23.12 -35.05 -7.65
CA LYS A 420 -23.01 -36.51 -7.60
C LYS A 420 -21.79 -36.91 -6.77
N PHE A 421 -21.96 -37.90 -5.90
CA PHE A 421 -20.90 -38.49 -5.10
C PHE A 421 -20.92 -40.01 -5.33
N THR A 422 -19.82 -40.60 -5.81
CA THR A 422 -19.69 -42.04 -5.97
C THR A 422 -18.43 -42.57 -5.32
N GLY A 423 -18.53 -43.74 -4.68
CA GLY A 423 -17.40 -44.36 -4.00
C GLY A 423 -17.82 -45.55 -3.15
N GLU A 424 -17.12 -45.78 -2.03
CA GLU A 424 -17.35 -46.90 -1.13
C GLU A 424 -16.96 -46.60 0.33
N TYR A 425 -17.63 -47.25 1.27
CA TYR A 425 -17.25 -47.32 2.68
C TYR A 425 -16.82 -48.75 3.00
N GLN A 426 -15.58 -48.94 3.43
CA GLN A 426 -15.01 -50.26 3.72
C GLN A 426 -15.04 -50.56 5.22
N THR A 427 -15.35 -51.82 5.58
CA THR A 427 -15.65 -52.22 6.96
C THR A 427 -14.47 -52.89 7.69
N ASP A 428 -13.61 -53.63 6.99
CA ASP A 428 -12.45 -54.32 7.58
C ASP A 428 -11.39 -53.35 8.15
N ASN A 429 -11.23 -52.21 7.49
CA ASN A 429 -10.42 -51.08 7.94
C ASN A 429 -11.24 -49.80 7.70
N PRO A 430 -12.04 -49.34 8.69
CA PRO A 430 -13.05 -48.30 8.53
C PRO A 430 -12.57 -47.08 7.74
N ARG A 431 -13.00 -46.97 6.48
CA ARG A 431 -12.64 -45.84 5.61
C ARG A 431 -13.71 -45.54 4.59
N LEU A 432 -13.95 -44.25 4.38
CA LEU A 432 -14.79 -43.72 3.32
C LEU A 432 -13.88 -43.27 2.18
N LEU A 433 -14.13 -43.76 0.97
CA LEU A 433 -13.46 -43.39 -0.27
C LEU A 433 -14.53 -42.86 -1.23
N LEU A 434 -14.47 -41.59 -1.60
CA LEU A 434 -15.31 -40.97 -2.62
C LEU A 434 -14.42 -40.60 -3.79
N ASP A 435 -14.26 -41.55 -4.72
CA ASP A 435 -13.35 -41.43 -5.87
C ASP A 435 -13.78 -40.33 -6.86
N ASN A 436 -15.08 -40.00 -6.89
CA ASN A 436 -15.62 -38.96 -7.75
C ASN A 436 -16.76 -38.21 -7.05
N ILE A 437 -16.53 -36.91 -6.83
CA ILE A 437 -17.48 -35.92 -6.36
C ILE A 437 -17.58 -34.86 -7.46
N ALA A 438 -18.69 -34.81 -8.18
CA ALA A 438 -18.93 -33.83 -9.23
C ALA A 438 -20.02 -32.85 -8.78
N VAL A 439 -19.69 -31.56 -8.71
CA VAL A 439 -20.64 -30.47 -8.43
C VAL A 439 -20.83 -29.65 -9.71
N SER A 440 -22.08 -29.37 -10.07
CA SER A 440 -22.44 -28.64 -11.27
C SER A 440 -23.49 -27.58 -10.97
N SER A 441 -23.29 -26.37 -11.50
CA SER A 441 -24.20 -25.24 -11.34
C SER A 441 -24.21 -24.38 -12.61
N PRO A 442 -25.20 -23.49 -12.79
CA PRO A 442 -25.15 -22.47 -13.84
C PRO A 442 -23.95 -21.52 -13.71
N GLN A 443 -23.31 -21.50 -12.54
CA GLN A 443 -22.17 -20.67 -12.17
C GLN A 443 -20.82 -21.42 -12.30
N GLY A 444 -20.80 -22.66 -12.80
CA GLY A 444 -19.57 -23.43 -13.02
C GLY A 444 -19.60 -24.85 -12.45
N ILE A 445 -18.47 -25.55 -12.62
CA ILE A 445 -18.29 -26.97 -12.29
C ILE A 445 -17.06 -27.21 -11.41
N MET A 446 -17.13 -28.23 -10.56
CA MET A 446 -16.03 -28.71 -9.73
C MET A 446 -16.01 -30.25 -9.74
N ALA A 447 -14.84 -30.84 -9.93
CA ALA A 447 -14.60 -32.27 -9.75
C ALA A 447 -13.68 -32.48 -8.55
N ALA A 448 -13.99 -33.43 -7.67
CA ALA A 448 -13.26 -33.64 -6.43
C ALA A 448 -13.21 -35.12 -6.03
N SER A 449 -12.35 -35.45 -5.08
CA SER A 449 -12.30 -36.74 -4.41
C SER A 449 -12.04 -36.55 -2.92
N PHE A 450 -12.53 -37.49 -2.10
CA PHE A 450 -12.40 -37.43 -0.65
C PHE A 450 -12.10 -38.80 -0.07
N LYS A 451 -11.23 -38.82 0.94
CA LYS A 451 -10.85 -40.01 1.69
C LYS A 451 -10.86 -39.68 3.17
N ALA A 452 -11.49 -40.53 3.97
CA ALA A 452 -11.38 -40.51 5.43
C ALA A 452 -11.02 -41.91 5.93
N VAL A 453 -10.03 -42.03 6.81
CA VAL A 453 -9.67 -43.29 7.49
C VAL A 453 -9.92 -43.16 8.98
N PHE A 454 -10.88 -43.91 9.49
CA PHE A 454 -11.31 -43.88 10.87
C PHE A 454 -10.55 -44.96 11.67
N GLY A 455 -9.75 -44.53 12.63
CA GLY A 455 -8.95 -45.41 13.49
C GLY A 455 -9.04 -45.03 14.96
N ASN A 456 -8.21 -45.65 15.79
CA ASN A 456 -8.18 -45.43 17.24
C ASN A 456 -7.49 -44.11 17.68
N ALA A 457 -7.24 -43.18 16.74
CA ALA A 457 -6.66 -41.87 17.01
C ALA A 457 -7.74 -40.85 17.38
N THR A 458 -7.35 -39.73 18.02
CA THR A 458 -8.26 -38.64 18.42
C THR A 458 -9.02 -38.02 17.23
N SER A 459 -8.46 -38.11 16.03
CA SER A 459 -9.07 -37.66 14.78
C SER A 459 -8.66 -38.57 13.61
N PRO A 460 -9.52 -38.75 12.59
CA PRO A 460 -9.25 -39.59 11.43
C PRO A 460 -8.16 -39.01 10.53
N GLU A 461 -7.58 -39.85 9.68
CA GLU A 461 -6.86 -39.36 8.49
C GLU A 461 -7.88 -38.77 7.52
N LEU A 462 -7.60 -37.59 6.96
CA LEU A 462 -8.42 -36.96 5.94
C LEU A 462 -7.58 -36.62 4.71
N SER A 463 -8.12 -36.83 3.52
CA SER A 463 -7.55 -36.36 2.27
C SER A 463 -8.67 -35.82 1.38
N PHE A 464 -8.48 -34.64 0.81
CA PHE A 464 -9.41 -34.00 -0.11
C PHE A 464 -8.65 -33.41 -1.29
N GLY A 465 -9.07 -33.73 -2.51
CA GLY A 465 -8.59 -33.12 -3.73
C GLY A 465 -9.76 -32.52 -4.50
N ALA A 466 -9.62 -31.32 -5.08
CA ALA A 466 -10.61 -30.75 -5.98
C ALA A 466 -9.95 -29.97 -7.12
N ARG A 467 -10.57 -30.00 -8.30
CA ARG A 467 -10.27 -29.18 -9.46
C ARG A 467 -11.50 -28.39 -9.90
N ILE A 468 -11.30 -27.12 -10.21
CA ILE A 468 -12.27 -26.14 -10.70
C ILE A 468 -11.79 -25.66 -12.06
N GLU A 469 -12.39 -26.13 -13.14
CA GLU A 469 -12.05 -25.66 -14.50
C GLU A 469 -12.49 -24.20 -14.69
N ARG A 470 -13.73 -23.90 -14.29
CA ARG A 470 -14.29 -22.54 -14.22
C ARG A 470 -15.47 -22.48 -13.25
N MET A 471 -15.47 -21.52 -12.32
CA MET A 471 -16.61 -21.26 -11.43
C MET A 471 -16.62 -19.83 -10.87
N ASP A 472 -17.79 -19.17 -10.86
CA ASP A 472 -17.96 -17.84 -10.27
C ASP A 472 -17.45 -17.82 -8.82
N THR A 473 -16.70 -16.78 -8.44
CA THR A 473 -16.14 -16.64 -7.08
C THR A 473 -17.22 -16.78 -6.00
N GLU A 474 -18.40 -16.19 -6.24
CA GLU A 474 -19.56 -16.26 -5.34
C GLU A 474 -20.09 -17.68 -5.09
N ALA A 475 -19.95 -18.57 -6.07
CA ALA A 475 -20.33 -19.98 -5.95
C ALA A 475 -19.28 -20.75 -5.15
N VAL A 476 -17.98 -20.54 -5.42
CA VAL A 476 -16.86 -21.14 -4.65
C VAL A 476 -16.97 -20.74 -3.16
N LYS A 477 -17.23 -19.46 -2.87
CA LYS A 477 -17.47 -18.96 -1.50
C LYS A 477 -18.67 -19.61 -0.81
N GLN A 478 -19.72 -20.00 -1.54
CA GLN A 478 -20.89 -20.69 -0.99
C GLN A 478 -20.62 -22.19 -0.74
N LEU A 479 -19.84 -22.85 -1.61
CA LEU A 479 -19.45 -24.25 -1.46
C LEU A 479 -18.43 -24.50 -0.33
N TRP A 480 -17.56 -23.53 -0.02
CA TRP A 480 -16.54 -23.62 1.05
C TRP A 480 -17.18 -24.03 2.40
N PRO A 481 -16.77 -25.12 3.06
CA PRO A 481 -17.32 -25.53 4.37
C PRO A 481 -17.13 -24.48 5.48
N PHE A 482 -18.10 -24.31 6.37
CA PHE A 482 -18.14 -23.18 7.32
C PHE A 482 -17.08 -23.22 8.44
N TRP A 483 -16.40 -24.35 8.62
CA TRP A 483 -15.46 -24.63 9.70
C TRP A 483 -13.99 -24.64 9.23
N ILE A 484 -13.74 -24.82 7.92
CA ILE A 484 -12.38 -24.81 7.35
C ILE A 484 -11.89 -23.38 7.18
N ALA A 485 -10.69 -23.08 7.69
CA ALA A 485 -9.97 -21.82 7.49
C ALA A 485 -10.82 -20.56 7.74
N ARG A 486 -11.51 -20.51 8.88
CA ARG A 486 -12.54 -19.50 9.20
C ARG A 486 -12.09 -18.04 8.98
N LYS A 487 -10.88 -17.66 9.43
CA LYS A 487 -10.37 -16.28 9.28
C LYS A 487 -10.15 -15.89 7.81
N PRO A 488 -9.36 -16.62 7.00
CA PRO A 488 -9.28 -16.40 5.55
C PRO A 488 -10.66 -16.35 4.88
N ARG A 489 -11.58 -17.26 5.25
CA ARG A 489 -12.91 -17.31 4.66
C ARG A 489 -13.77 -16.10 5.00
N GLU A 490 -13.67 -15.56 6.22
CA GLU A 490 -14.30 -14.30 6.62
C GLU A 490 -13.73 -13.11 5.84
N TRP A 491 -12.40 -13.04 5.65
CA TRP A 491 -11.76 -12.00 4.85
C TRP A 491 -12.14 -12.06 3.36
N VAL A 492 -12.04 -13.23 2.72
CA VAL A 492 -12.43 -13.44 1.31
C VAL A 492 -13.92 -13.12 1.09
N SER A 493 -14.77 -13.42 2.07
CA SER A 493 -16.21 -13.10 1.98
C SER A 493 -16.48 -11.59 2.04
N GLN A 494 -15.67 -10.84 2.77
CA GLN A 494 -15.82 -9.38 2.94
C GLN A 494 -15.13 -8.55 1.84
N ASN A 495 -14.04 -9.07 1.25
CA ASN A 495 -13.10 -8.24 0.48
C ASN A 495 -12.95 -8.61 -1.00
N LEU A 496 -13.37 -9.81 -1.42
CA LEU A 496 -13.32 -10.25 -2.81
C LEU A 496 -14.72 -10.18 -3.42
N HIS A 497 -14.93 -9.52 -4.56
CA HIS A 497 -16.26 -9.33 -5.15
C HIS A 497 -16.26 -9.59 -6.66
N GLY A 498 -17.24 -10.37 -7.13
CA GLY A 498 -17.33 -10.79 -8.53
C GLY A 498 -16.12 -11.62 -8.97
N GLY A 499 -15.85 -11.58 -10.27
CA GLY A 499 -14.84 -12.41 -10.92
C GLY A 499 -15.19 -13.90 -11.01
N VAL A 500 -14.36 -14.63 -11.74
CA VAL A 500 -14.54 -16.07 -11.99
C VAL A 500 -13.23 -16.81 -11.71
N VAL A 501 -13.29 -17.83 -10.86
CA VAL A 501 -12.16 -18.70 -10.55
C VAL A 501 -11.90 -19.66 -11.71
N THR A 502 -10.64 -19.76 -12.11
CA THR A 502 -10.13 -20.52 -13.25
C THR A 502 -8.95 -21.40 -12.82
N ASP A 503 -8.81 -22.57 -13.48
CA ASP A 503 -7.76 -23.58 -13.25
C ASP A 503 -7.39 -23.89 -11.78
N GLY A 504 -8.40 -23.86 -10.90
CA GLY A 504 -8.21 -24.00 -9.46
C GLY A 504 -7.98 -25.45 -9.03
N ASP A 505 -6.85 -25.73 -8.40
CA ASP A 505 -6.51 -27.01 -7.75
C ASP A 505 -6.42 -26.84 -6.22
N ILE A 506 -7.13 -27.69 -5.48
CA ILE A 506 -7.15 -27.74 -4.01
C ILE A 506 -6.67 -29.14 -3.58
N ALA A 507 -5.69 -29.20 -2.70
CA ALA A 507 -5.26 -30.42 -2.03
C ALA A 507 -5.12 -30.19 -0.52
N VAL A 508 -5.80 -31.02 0.28
CA VAL A 508 -5.73 -31.02 1.74
C VAL A 508 -5.42 -32.44 2.21
N TYR A 509 -4.44 -32.59 3.08
CA TYR A 509 -4.06 -33.85 3.72
C TYR A 509 -3.85 -33.65 5.21
N LEU A 510 -4.55 -34.42 6.03
CA LEU A 510 -4.42 -34.39 7.50
C LEU A 510 -4.10 -35.82 7.98
N PRO A 511 -2.91 -36.07 8.55
CA PRO A 511 -2.57 -37.40 9.08
C PRO A 511 -3.44 -37.78 10.30
N PRO A 512 -3.49 -39.07 10.69
CA PRO A 512 -4.25 -39.51 11.85
C PRO A 512 -3.86 -38.75 13.13
N GLY A 513 -4.84 -38.26 13.88
CA GLY A 513 -4.63 -37.51 15.12
C GLY A 513 -4.27 -36.04 14.96
N ARG A 514 -4.16 -35.51 13.72
CA ARG A 514 -3.71 -34.12 13.45
C ARG A 514 -4.60 -33.03 14.05
N ILE A 515 -5.89 -33.31 14.21
CA ILE A 515 -6.82 -32.42 14.92
C ILE A 515 -6.79 -32.84 16.39
N GLU A 516 -6.03 -32.11 17.21
CA GLU A 516 -5.81 -32.42 18.63
C GLU A 516 -6.97 -31.99 19.55
N GLY A 517 -7.81 -31.04 19.08
CA GLY A 517 -9.03 -30.61 19.77
C GLY A 517 -9.06 -29.12 20.10
N GLN A 518 -10.05 -28.74 20.90
CA GLN A 518 -10.42 -27.33 21.12
C GLN A 518 -9.26 -26.52 21.75
N GLY A 519 -8.91 -25.40 21.11
CA GLY A 519 -7.88 -24.48 21.59
C GLY A 519 -6.47 -24.74 21.04
N VAL A 520 -6.21 -25.87 20.38
CA VAL A 520 -4.96 -26.10 19.62
C VAL A 520 -5.17 -25.64 18.18
N PRO A 521 -4.48 -24.59 17.70
CA PRO A 521 -4.63 -24.13 16.33
C PRO A 521 -3.96 -25.13 15.36
N VAL A 522 -4.72 -25.58 14.36
CA VAL A 522 -4.20 -26.46 13.30
C VAL A 522 -3.43 -25.60 12.28
N ASN A 523 -2.17 -25.31 12.60
CA ASN A 523 -1.25 -24.61 11.70
C ASN A 523 -0.73 -25.59 10.65
N LEU A 524 -1.26 -25.57 9.43
CA LEU A 524 -0.97 -26.54 8.36
C LEU A 524 0.37 -26.23 7.67
N ASP A 525 1.14 -27.27 7.32
CA ASP A 525 2.37 -27.13 6.54
C ASP A 525 2.17 -27.38 5.03
N GLU A 526 3.22 -27.17 4.24
CA GLU A 526 3.22 -27.30 2.77
C GLU A 526 2.83 -28.72 2.26
N THR A 527 2.87 -29.73 3.11
CA THR A 527 2.46 -31.11 2.81
C THR A 527 1.01 -31.39 3.18
N GLU A 528 0.40 -30.53 4.00
CA GLU A 528 -0.96 -30.68 4.52
C GLU A 528 -1.99 -29.77 3.83
N LEU A 529 -1.56 -28.63 3.28
CA LEU A 529 -2.41 -27.72 2.52
C LEU A 529 -1.68 -27.18 1.28
N LYS A 530 -2.30 -27.37 0.12
CA LYS A 530 -2.00 -26.63 -1.11
C LYS A 530 -3.30 -26.15 -1.75
N ILE A 531 -3.36 -24.87 -2.10
CA ILE A 531 -4.42 -24.30 -2.93
C ILE A 531 -3.73 -23.44 -3.99
N ALA A 532 -4.06 -23.65 -5.26
CA ALA A 532 -3.68 -22.76 -6.35
C ALA A 532 -4.94 -22.46 -7.17
N PHE A 533 -5.15 -21.22 -7.58
CA PHE A 533 -6.19 -20.85 -8.56
C PHE A 533 -5.89 -19.50 -9.19
N ASP A 534 -6.41 -19.29 -10.39
CA ASP A 534 -6.45 -18.00 -11.05
C ASP A 534 -7.87 -17.39 -10.88
N ILE A 535 -8.01 -16.06 -10.95
CA ILE A 535 -9.30 -15.36 -10.94
C ILE A 535 -9.32 -14.29 -12.06
N ASP A 536 -10.31 -14.37 -12.95
CA ASP A 536 -10.61 -13.35 -13.96
C ASP A 536 -11.53 -12.24 -13.40
N ASP A 537 -11.34 -10.98 -13.84
CA ASP A 537 -12.21 -9.79 -13.68
C ASP A 537 -12.78 -9.58 -12.26
N THR A 538 -11.94 -9.73 -11.23
CA THR A 538 -12.38 -9.57 -9.82
C THR A 538 -12.19 -8.14 -9.29
N ARG A 539 -12.87 -7.82 -8.19
CA ARG A 539 -12.69 -6.60 -7.40
C ARG A 539 -12.19 -6.97 -6.00
N ILE A 540 -11.07 -6.39 -5.60
CA ILE A 540 -10.37 -6.63 -4.33
C ILE A 540 -10.38 -5.34 -3.49
N THR A 541 -11.07 -5.40 -2.36
CA THR A 541 -11.09 -4.37 -1.32
C THR A 541 -9.99 -4.69 -0.30
N LEU A 542 -8.89 -3.95 -0.25
CA LEU A 542 -7.82 -4.26 0.72
C LEU A 542 -8.22 -3.93 2.17
N ASN A 543 -8.85 -2.77 2.36
CA ASN A 543 -9.59 -2.33 3.56
C ASN A 543 -10.38 -1.04 3.21
N GLU A 544 -11.13 -0.48 4.16
CA GLU A 544 -11.94 0.74 3.96
C GLU A 544 -11.16 2.04 3.71
N GLN A 545 -9.82 2.03 3.74
CA GLN A 545 -8.96 3.22 3.57
C GLN A 545 -8.25 3.26 2.20
N PHE A 546 -7.91 2.10 1.64
CA PHE A 546 -7.34 2.01 0.30
C PHE A 546 -8.43 1.91 -0.78
N PRO A 547 -8.22 2.47 -1.99
CA PRO A 547 -9.15 2.28 -3.10
C PRO A 547 -9.12 0.83 -3.60
N ASP A 548 -10.27 0.27 -3.97
CA ASP A 548 -10.35 -1.10 -4.46
C ASP A 548 -9.57 -1.27 -5.77
N VAL A 549 -8.90 -2.42 -5.92
CA VAL A 549 -8.41 -2.90 -7.21
C VAL A 549 -9.61 -3.51 -7.94
N ASN A 550 -9.92 -3.01 -9.14
CA ASN A 550 -11.04 -3.43 -9.97
C ASN A 550 -10.54 -4.02 -11.28
N ARG A 551 -11.29 -4.96 -11.86
CA ARG A 551 -10.88 -5.68 -13.07
C ARG A 551 -9.51 -6.32 -12.91
N SER A 552 -9.30 -6.94 -11.75
CA SER A 552 -8.05 -7.59 -11.41
C SER A 552 -8.07 -9.00 -11.98
N ASP A 553 -7.05 -9.33 -12.77
CA ASP A 553 -6.75 -10.70 -13.16
C ASP A 553 -5.56 -11.16 -12.30
N ALA A 554 -5.74 -12.21 -11.50
CA ALA A 554 -4.79 -12.56 -10.44
C ALA A 554 -4.70 -14.06 -10.14
N ARG A 555 -3.47 -14.54 -9.95
CA ARG A 555 -3.10 -15.88 -9.50
C ARG A 555 -2.89 -15.89 -7.99
N VAL A 556 -3.41 -16.91 -7.31
CA VAL A 556 -3.26 -17.10 -5.85
C VAL A 556 -2.74 -18.50 -5.58
N GLU A 557 -1.65 -18.60 -4.82
CA GLU A 557 -1.11 -19.85 -4.28
C GLU A 557 -1.04 -19.78 -2.75
N ILE A 558 -1.38 -20.88 -2.08
CA ILE A 558 -1.37 -21.02 -0.62
C ILE A 558 -0.73 -22.37 -0.30
N ASN A 559 0.46 -22.36 0.28
CA ASN A 559 1.20 -23.57 0.67
C ASN A 559 1.38 -23.62 2.19
N GLY A 560 0.53 -24.39 2.88
CA GLY A 560 0.56 -24.54 4.33
C GLY A 560 0.27 -23.24 5.08
N GLY A 561 1.34 -22.52 5.42
CA GLY A 561 1.30 -21.20 6.04
C GLY A 561 1.57 -20.03 5.09
N SER A 562 2.17 -20.25 3.90
CA SER A 562 2.42 -19.17 2.95
C SER A 562 1.16 -18.78 2.17
N VAL A 563 1.10 -17.53 1.75
CA VAL A 563 0.14 -17.02 0.77
C VAL A 563 0.90 -16.14 -0.21
N ASP A 564 0.82 -16.45 -1.49
CA ASP A 564 1.52 -15.78 -2.56
C ASP A 564 0.49 -15.39 -3.63
N VAL A 565 0.39 -14.09 -3.95
CA VAL A 565 -0.57 -13.54 -4.90
C VAL A 565 0.19 -12.77 -5.97
N GLU A 566 -0.04 -13.11 -7.24
CA GLU A 566 0.50 -12.45 -8.42
C GLU A 566 -0.66 -11.83 -9.21
N ILE A 567 -0.55 -10.55 -9.54
CA ILE A 567 -1.60 -9.76 -10.22
C ILE A 567 -1.06 -9.35 -11.59
N GLU A 568 -1.67 -9.86 -12.66
CA GLU A 568 -1.23 -9.58 -14.03
C GLU A 568 -1.62 -8.16 -14.45
N GLU A 569 -2.88 -7.77 -14.24
CA GLU A 569 -3.29 -6.36 -14.32
C GLU A 569 -4.46 -6.02 -13.40
N GLY A 570 -4.71 -4.72 -13.21
CA GLY A 570 -5.86 -4.20 -12.48
C GLY A 570 -6.01 -2.68 -12.61
N THR A 571 -7.06 -2.12 -12.01
CA THR A 571 -7.32 -0.68 -12.01
C THR A 571 -7.76 -0.19 -10.63
N LEU A 572 -7.03 0.75 -10.03
CA LEU A 572 -7.39 1.37 -8.75
C LEU A 572 -8.31 2.56 -9.00
N ASN A 573 -9.51 2.54 -8.42
CA ASN A 573 -10.51 3.60 -8.56
C ASN A 573 -10.34 4.68 -7.47
N ILE A 574 -9.87 5.87 -7.85
CA ILE A 574 -9.66 7.00 -6.94
C ILE A 574 -10.89 7.92 -6.90
N ALA A 575 -11.01 8.66 -5.80
CA ALA A 575 -12.00 9.72 -5.63
C ALA A 575 -12.10 10.66 -6.85
N LYS A 576 -13.34 11.04 -7.18
CA LYS A 576 -13.76 11.79 -8.38
C LYS A 576 -13.82 10.95 -9.68
N GLY A 577 -13.66 9.62 -9.62
CA GLY A 577 -13.80 8.73 -10.80
C GLY A 577 -12.57 8.74 -11.71
N ARG A 578 -11.39 8.80 -11.09
CA ARG A 578 -10.08 8.76 -11.76
C ARG A 578 -9.43 7.41 -11.49
N THR A 579 -8.48 6.99 -12.33
CA THR A 579 -7.98 5.61 -12.34
C THR A 579 -6.48 5.54 -12.50
N ILE A 580 -5.82 4.77 -11.64
CA ILE A 580 -4.43 4.30 -11.84
C ILE A 580 -4.48 2.88 -12.40
N ARG A 581 -3.66 2.57 -13.40
CA ARG A 581 -3.42 1.18 -13.83
C ARG A 581 -2.47 0.52 -12.83
N LEU A 582 -2.84 -0.67 -12.36
CA LEU A 582 -1.90 -1.65 -11.83
C LEU A 582 -1.40 -2.46 -13.03
N ALA A 583 -0.12 -2.35 -13.35
CA ALA A 583 0.46 -2.91 -14.58
C ALA A 583 1.06 -4.32 -14.39
N GLU A 584 1.45 -4.63 -13.16
CA GLU A 584 1.89 -5.91 -12.61
C GLU A 584 1.96 -5.75 -11.08
N GLY A 585 1.93 -6.83 -10.30
CA GLY A 585 2.28 -6.74 -8.88
C GLY A 585 2.19 -8.05 -8.11
N THR A 586 2.82 -8.10 -6.95
CA THR A 586 2.79 -9.25 -6.03
C THR A 586 2.43 -8.83 -4.60
N PHE A 587 1.77 -9.74 -3.89
CA PHE A 587 1.54 -9.67 -2.45
C PHE A 587 1.83 -11.02 -1.81
N ALA A 588 2.71 -11.04 -0.80
CA ALA A 588 3.17 -12.27 -0.16
C ALA A 588 3.04 -12.22 1.37
N ILE A 589 2.71 -13.36 1.97
CA ILE A 589 2.76 -13.63 3.41
C ILE A 589 3.57 -14.90 3.60
N ALA A 590 4.81 -14.78 4.07
CA ALA A 590 5.72 -15.93 4.20
C ALA A 590 5.30 -16.94 5.29
N ASP A 591 4.60 -16.51 6.33
CA ASP A 591 4.01 -17.36 7.37
C ASP A 591 2.79 -16.68 7.99
N SER A 592 1.60 -17.22 7.71
CA SER A 592 0.31 -16.72 8.24
C SER A 592 0.05 -17.10 9.72
N TYR A 593 0.92 -17.90 10.34
CA TYR A 593 0.89 -18.24 11.77
C TYR A 593 1.84 -17.38 12.61
N ALA A 594 2.78 -16.67 11.97
CA ALA A 594 3.69 -15.73 12.62
C ALA A 594 2.96 -14.54 13.27
N LYS A 595 3.62 -13.89 14.23
CA LYS A 595 3.14 -12.66 14.89
C LYS A 595 4.28 -11.65 15.07
N PRO A 596 4.11 -10.38 14.65
CA PRO A 596 2.97 -9.85 13.90
C PRO A 596 2.85 -10.48 12.50
N LEU A 597 1.61 -10.60 12.01
CA LEU A 597 1.32 -11.13 10.69
C LEU A 597 1.86 -10.15 9.64
N THR A 598 2.92 -10.50 8.92
CA THR A 598 3.62 -9.55 8.03
C THR A 598 3.32 -9.84 6.57
N GLY A 599 2.87 -8.82 5.84
CA GLY A 599 2.74 -8.84 4.39
C GLY A 599 3.90 -8.12 3.70
N GLU A 600 4.24 -8.58 2.50
CA GLU A 600 5.14 -7.92 1.56
C GLU A 600 4.38 -7.58 0.28
N VAL A 601 4.67 -6.41 -0.31
CA VAL A 601 4.05 -5.87 -1.53
C VAL A 601 5.16 -5.39 -2.46
N ASP A 602 5.06 -5.72 -3.74
CA ASP A 602 5.84 -5.13 -4.83
C ASP A 602 4.89 -4.88 -6.02
N VAL A 603 4.52 -3.63 -6.30
CA VAL A 603 3.51 -3.28 -7.31
C VAL A 603 4.00 -2.22 -8.29
N MET A 604 3.61 -2.36 -9.55
CA MET A 604 3.89 -1.39 -10.61
C MET A 604 2.62 -0.61 -10.95
N LEU A 605 2.59 0.67 -10.59
CA LEU A 605 1.49 1.59 -10.87
C LEU A 605 1.82 2.48 -12.07
N ALA A 606 0.84 2.81 -12.90
CA ALA A 606 1.01 3.73 -14.02
C ALA A 606 -0.19 4.69 -14.14
N GLY A 607 0.10 5.97 -14.36
CA GLY A 607 -0.92 6.99 -14.58
C GLY A 607 -0.42 8.42 -14.35
N ARG A 608 -1.38 9.34 -14.23
CA ARG A 608 -1.11 10.77 -14.10
C ARG A 608 -0.51 11.07 -12.74
N ILE A 609 0.52 11.91 -12.69
CA ILE A 609 1.15 12.36 -11.44
C ILE A 609 0.13 12.91 -10.41
N PRO A 610 -0.84 13.80 -10.75
CA PRO A 610 -1.87 14.25 -9.79
C PRO A 610 -2.76 13.12 -9.23
N ASP A 611 -2.90 12.00 -9.94
CA ASP A 611 -3.71 10.86 -9.48
C ASP A 611 -2.88 9.95 -8.55
N LEU A 612 -1.61 9.72 -8.88
CA LEU A 612 -0.62 9.04 -8.02
C LEU A 612 -0.35 9.82 -6.72
N VAL A 613 -0.29 11.16 -6.79
CA VAL A 613 -0.10 12.04 -5.63
C VAL A 613 -1.35 12.09 -4.75
N GLU A 614 -2.58 12.00 -5.31
CA GLU A 614 -3.80 11.85 -4.50
C GLU A 614 -3.81 10.52 -3.74
N LEU A 615 -3.37 9.42 -4.35
CA LEU A 615 -3.19 8.13 -3.67
C LEU A 615 -2.16 8.22 -2.52
N ALA A 616 -1.02 8.86 -2.75
CA ALA A 616 0.01 9.06 -1.72
C ALA A 616 -0.43 10.02 -0.60
N ALA A 617 -1.31 10.98 -0.88
CA ALA A 617 -1.86 11.90 0.10
C ALA A 617 -2.92 11.27 1.03
N ALA A 618 -3.55 10.17 0.61
CA ALA A 618 -4.59 9.49 1.38
C ALA A 618 -4.04 8.79 2.64
N PRO A 619 -4.85 8.64 3.71
CA PRO A 619 -4.54 7.73 4.81
C PRO A 619 -4.48 6.27 4.32
N PRO A 620 -3.59 5.41 4.85
CA PRO A 620 -2.64 5.69 5.94
C PRO A 620 -1.34 6.39 5.51
N ILE A 621 -1.07 6.55 4.22
CA ILE A 621 0.22 7.04 3.68
C ILE A 621 0.50 8.51 4.08
N ASN A 622 -0.46 9.42 3.85
CA ASN A 622 -0.39 10.84 4.23
C ASN A 622 0.87 11.60 3.72
N ALA A 623 1.44 11.26 2.57
CA ALA A 623 2.76 11.76 2.13
C ALA A 623 2.91 13.28 2.06
N LEU A 624 1.84 14.03 1.71
CA LEU A 624 1.87 15.50 1.63
C LEU A 624 1.77 16.22 2.99
N LYS A 625 1.68 15.49 4.11
CA LYS A 625 1.34 16.05 5.42
C LYS A 625 2.44 16.95 5.99
N GLY A 626 2.29 18.26 5.79
CA GLY A 626 3.21 19.30 6.24
C GLY A 626 3.86 20.10 5.10
N LEU A 627 3.60 19.73 3.85
CA LEU A 627 4.05 20.44 2.66
C LEU A 627 2.96 21.41 2.17
N ASP A 628 3.34 22.55 1.58
CA ASP A 628 2.41 23.42 0.86
C ASP A 628 2.23 22.95 -0.60
N PHE A 629 1.80 21.70 -0.77
CA PHE A 629 1.46 21.13 -2.07
C PHE A 629 0.16 20.32 -1.99
N THR A 630 -0.61 20.34 -3.06
CA THR A 630 -1.84 19.57 -3.26
C THR A 630 -1.73 18.73 -4.54
N PRO A 631 -2.52 17.66 -4.72
CA PRO A 631 -2.45 16.85 -5.93
C PRO A 631 -2.67 17.65 -7.23
N ASP A 632 -3.54 18.67 -7.19
CA ASP A 632 -3.83 19.55 -8.33
C ASP A 632 -2.67 20.53 -8.66
N ASP A 633 -1.62 20.64 -7.82
CA ASP A 633 -0.41 21.41 -8.13
C ASP A 633 0.58 20.67 -9.06
N PHE A 634 0.33 19.38 -9.37
CA PHE A 634 1.20 18.54 -10.19
C PHE A 634 0.55 18.19 -11.54
N THR A 635 1.38 18.11 -12.59
CA THR A 635 0.99 17.67 -13.93
C THR A 635 2.11 16.82 -14.56
N GLY A 636 1.76 16.01 -15.56
CA GLY A 636 2.62 14.97 -16.15
C GLY A 636 2.11 13.55 -15.83
N ASP A 637 2.83 12.55 -16.31
CA ASP A 637 2.53 11.12 -16.19
C ASP A 637 3.75 10.35 -15.67
N ALA A 638 3.53 9.28 -14.89
CA ALA A 638 4.61 8.51 -14.29
C ALA A 638 4.30 7.00 -14.18
N GLN A 639 5.36 6.19 -14.19
CA GLN A 639 5.34 4.77 -13.84
C GLN A 639 6.08 4.59 -12.51
N VAL A 640 5.43 3.94 -11.54
CA VAL A 640 5.84 3.93 -10.13
C VAL A 640 5.89 2.50 -9.60
N ASN A 641 7.09 2.00 -9.30
CA ASN A 641 7.27 0.81 -8.49
C ASN A 641 7.13 1.18 -7.00
N VAL A 642 6.32 0.42 -6.26
CA VAL A 642 6.16 0.57 -4.80
C VAL A 642 6.43 -0.77 -4.13
N ARG A 643 7.48 -0.81 -3.29
CA ARG A 643 7.80 -1.93 -2.42
C ARG A 643 7.54 -1.59 -0.96
N ALA A 644 6.88 -2.47 -0.21
CA ALA A 644 6.63 -2.27 1.22
C ALA A 644 6.50 -3.60 1.97
N ARG A 645 7.02 -3.66 3.20
CA ARG A 645 6.84 -4.77 4.15
C ARG A 645 6.24 -4.28 5.46
N PHE A 646 5.04 -4.72 5.82
CA PHE A 646 4.29 -4.17 6.96
C PHE A 646 3.43 -5.21 7.71
N PRO A 647 3.18 -5.00 9.02
CA PRO A 647 2.24 -5.82 9.78
C PRO A 647 0.80 -5.56 9.32
N LEU A 648 0.02 -6.64 9.23
CA LEU A 648 -1.39 -6.64 8.81
C LEU A 648 -2.36 -6.64 10.00
N ASP A 649 -1.89 -7.04 11.18
CA ASP A 649 -2.69 -7.21 12.40
C ASP A 649 -2.54 -6.08 13.44
N GLU A 650 -1.54 -5.19 13.30
CA GLU A 650 -1.36 -4.02 14.15
C GLU A 650 -1.48 -2.69 13.37
N PRO A 651 -2.53 -1.88 13.60
CA PRO A 651 -2.67 -0.57 12.95
C PRO A 651 -1.68 0.44 13.56
N GLY A 652 -0.61 0.73 12.84
CA GLY A 652 0.46 1.66 13.24
C GLY A 652 0.97 2.54 12.08
N PRO A 653 2.00 3.37 12.32
CA PRO A 653 2.72 4.03 11.23
C PRO A 653 3.42 2.98 10.36
N LEU A 654 3.59 3.27 9.06
CA LEU A 654 4.35 2.41 8.16
C LEU A 654 5.78 2.19 8.70
N PRO A 655 6.26 0.93 8.83
CA PRO A 655 7.62 0.64 9.28
C PRO A 655 8.65 1.11 8.23
N PRO A 656 9.93 1.26 8.57
CA PRO A 656 10.95 1.82 7.67
C PRO A 656 11.37 0.90 6.49
N ASN A 657 10.60 -0.15 6.20
CA ASN A 657 10.89 -1.12 5.14
C ASN A 657 9.97 -0.87 3.93
N TRP A 658 10.17 0.26 3.26
CA TRP A 658 9.53 0.58 1.99
C TRP A 658 10.46 1.39 1.08
N SER A 659 10.18 1.35 -0.23
CA SER A 659 10.83 2.15 -1.26
C SER A 659 9.85 2.43 -2.39
N VAL A 660 9.87 3.65 -2.93
CA VAL A 660 9.16 4.04 -4.14
C VAL A 660 10.19 4.46 -5.19
N ALA A 661 10.03 4.00 -6.42
CA ALA A 661 10.82 4.44 -7.57
C ALA A 661 9.86 4.84 -8.68
N ALA A 662 9.86 6.12 -9.06
CA ALA A 662 8.96 6.69 -10.05
C ALA A 662 9.72 7.25 -11.25
N ASP A 663 9.53 6.65 -12.42
CA ASP A 663 9.96 7.22 -13.70
C ASP A 663 8.93 8.28 -14.12
N ILE A 664 9.37 9.54 -14.21
CA ILE A 664 8.55 10.73 -14.43
C ILE A 664 8.68 11.20 -15.87
N SER A 665 7.55 11.58 -16.49
CA SER A 665 7.48 12.12 -17.85
C SER A 665 6.56 13.35 -17.93
N GLU A 666 7.00 14.37 -18.69
CA GLU A 666 6.31 15.66 -18.85
C GLU A 666 5.92 16.33 -17.51
N GLY A 667 6.72 16.09 -16.46
CA GLY A 667 6.42 16.50 -15.10
C GLY A 667 6.51 18.02 -14.90
N LYS A 668 5.51 18.61 -14.24
CA LYS A 668 5.45 20.06 -14.05
C LYS A 668 4.70 20.48 -12.79
N LEU A 669 5.23 21.50 -12.13
CA LEU A 669 4.66 22.13 -10.93
C LEU A 669 3.87 23.40 -11.30
N ALA A 670 2.70 23.57 -10.70
CA ALA A 670 1.88 24.77 -10.84
C ALA A 670 2.36 25.94 -9.96
N LYS A 671 2.90 25.62 -8.77
CA LYS A 671 3.55 26.58 -7.86
C LYS A 671 5.02 26.75 -8.25
N PRO A 672 5.57 27.98 -8.24
CA PRO A 672 6.99 28.20 -8.48
C PRO A 672 7.83 27.74 -7.27
N VAL A 673 8.98 27.12 -7.54
CA VAL A 673 9.96 26.71 -6.53
C VAL A 673 11.04 27.79 -6.46
N SER A 674 11.25 28.37 -5.28
CA SER A 674 12.21 29.49 -5.06
C SER A 674 12.07 30.65 -6.06
N GLY A 675 10.85 30.90 -6.55
CA GLY A 675 10.54 31.93 -7.55
C GLY A 675 10.59 31.49 -9.02
N TYR A 676 11.09 30.28 -9.32
CA TYR A 676 11.21 29.75 -10.69
C TYR A 676 10.04 28.81 -11.02
N THR A 677 9.52 28.88 -12.25
CA THR A 677 8.54 27.89 -12.74
C THR A 677 9.26 26.62 -13.19
N VAL A 678 8.95 25.49 -12.54
CA VAL A 678 9.55 24.18 -12.86
C VAL A 678 8.62 23.38 -13.76
N ALA A 679 9.12 22.97 -14.92
CA ALA A 679 8.39 22.20 -15.93
C ALA A 679 9.29 21.17 -16.62
N ASP A 680 8.71 20.42 -17.55
CA ASP A 680 9.41 19.52 -18.48
C ASP A 680 10.27 18.44 -17.79
N LEU A 681 9.96 18.10 -16.52
CA LEU A 681 10.69 17.12 -15.72
C LEU A 681 10.59 15.73 -16.36
N ALA A 682 11.74 15.12 -16.62
CA ALA A 682 11.87 13.75 -17.09
C ALA A 682 13.07 13.08 -16.42
N GLY A 683 12.83 12.01 -15.66
CA GLY A 683 13.85 11.39 -14.81
C GLY A 683 13.29 10.47 -13.72
N LEU A 684 14.20 9.86 -12.96
CA LEU A 684 13.89 8.93 -11.88
C LEU A 684 13.76 9.67 -10.54
N LEU A 685 12.63 9.50 -9.86
CA LEU A 685 12.41 9.93 -8.47
C LEU A 685 12.45 8.70 -7.54
N GLU A 686 13.47 8.60 -6.70
CA GLU A 686 13.57 7.61 -5.62
C GLU A 686 13.06 8.19 -4.30
N ILE A 687 12.25 7.43 -3.56
CA ILE A 687 11.78 7.78 -2.22
C ILE A 687 11.99 6.59 -1.28
N VAL A 688 12.77 6.80 -0.22
CA VAL A 688 12.98 5.86 0.88
C VAL A 688 12.78 6.61 2.21
N PRO A 689 12.45 5.94 3.33
CA PRO A 689 12.01 6.63 4.56
C PRO A 689 12.97 7.63 5.21
N ASP A 690 14.23 7.74 4.76
CA ASP A 690 15.20 8.76 5.16
C ASP A 690 15.66 9.72 4.04
N ARG A 691 15.34 9.47 2.76
CA ARG A 691 15.81 10.25 1.61
C ARG A 691 14.80 10.31 0.46
N LEU A 692 14.57 11.51 -0.05
CA LEU A 692 13.97 11.79 -1.36
C LEU A 692 15.11 12.12 -2.34
N ALA A 693 15.10 11.60 -3.56
CA ALA A 693 16.10 11.93 -4.58
C ALA A 693 15.52 11.93 -6.00
N PHE A 694 15.99 12.83 -6.86
CA PHE A 694 15.65 12.91 -8.29
C PHE A 694 16.92 13.01 -9.14
N GLU A 695 17.01 12.18 -10.18
CA GLU A 695 18.07 12.26 -11.21
C GLU A 695 17.41 12.33 -12.59
N GLY A 696 17.74 13.36 -13.38
CA GLY A 696 17.20 13.54 -14.72
C GLY A 696 17.36 14.94 -15.29
N SER A 697 16.34 15.40 -16.00
CA SER A 697 16.31 16.68 -16.70
C SER A 697 15.00 17.44 -16.42
N GLY A 698 14.99 18.74 -16.66
CA GLY A 698 13.80 19.59 -16.58
C GLY A 698 14.02 20.97 -17.16
N SER A 699 13.12 21.91 -16.86
CA SER A 699 13.30 23.33 -17.19
C SER A 699 12.91 24.26 -16.04
N ALA A 700 13.68 25.34 -15.87
CA ALA A 700 13.39 26.46 -14.97
C ALA A 700 13.16 27.72 -15.81
N ASN A 701 11.99 28.36 -15.67
CA ASN A 701 11.56 29.50 -16.51
C ASN A 701 11.66 29.23 -18.03
N GLY A 702 11.57 27.96 -18.45
CA GLY A 702 11.76 27.53 -19.84
C GLY A 702 13.21 27.63 -20.33
N VAL A 703 14.18 27.43 -19.43
CA VAL A 703 15.58 27.12 -19.73
C VAL A 703 15.81 25.65 -19.38
N PRO A 704 16.20 24.77 -20.34
CA PRO A 704 16.51 23.37 -20.06
C PRO A 704 17.73 23.22 -19.15
N LEU A 705 17.71 22.25 -18.25
CA LEU A 705 18.80 21.95 -17.33
C LEU A 705 18.78 20.50 -16.84
N ASP A 706 19.96 19.95 -16.58
CA ASP A 706 20.14 18.65 -15.93
C ASP A 706 20.04 18.82 -14.41
N ILE A 707 19.46 17.82 -13.72
CA ILE A 707 19.13 17.84 -12.29
C ILE A 707 19.61 16.56 -11.61
N GLU A 708 20.46 16.71 -10.59
CA GLU A 708 20.65 15.72 -9.52
C GLU A 708 20.27 16.40 -8.20
N TRP A 709 19.28 15.87 -7.50
CA TRP A 709 18.73 16.46 -6.28
C TRP A 709 18.47 15.38 -5.23
N ALA A 710 18.76 15.67 -3.96
CA ALA A 710 18.36 14.83 -2.84
C ALA A 710 18.07 15.65 -1.58
N GLU A 711 17.06 15.24 -0.81
CA GLU A 711 16.69 15.86 0.47
C GLU A 711 16.48 14.80 1.57
N PRO A 712 16.96 15.04 2.81
CA PRO A 712 16.65 14.21 3.96
C PRO A 712 15.16 14.22 4.32
N LEU A 713 14.54 13.04 4.34
CA LEU A 713 13.15 12.90 4.79
C LEU A 713 13.05 12.75 6.31
N GLY A 714 12.45 13.76 6.95
CA GLY A 714 12.10 13.76 8.36
C GLY A 714 13.23 14.19 9.31
N PRO A 715 12.88 14.66 10.53
CA PRO A 715 13.79 15.40 11.42
C PRO A 715 14.92 14.57 12.07
N ASN A 716 15.02 13.28 11.75
CA ASN A 716 16.04 12.35 12.26
C ASN A 716 16.88 11.70 11.15
N SER A 717 16.71 12.11 9.89
CA SER A 717 17.50 11.58 8.78
C SER A 717 18.98 11.96 8.91
N LYS A 718 19.83 11.19 8.23
CA LYS A 718 21.28 11.41 8.08
C LYS A 718 21.70 11.58 6.63
N ALA A 719 20.76 11.62 5.70
CA ALA A 719 21.06 11.95 4.31
C ALA A 719 21.53 13.40 4.21
N GLU A 720 22.48 13.67 3.33
CA GLU A 720 22.95 15.01 3.01
C GLU A 720 21.98 15.63 1.99
N SER A 721 21.71 16.94 2.10
CA SER A 721 21.01 17.67 1.04
C SER A 721 21.97 17.85 -0.13
N VAL A 722 21.53 17.45 -1.32
CA VAL A 722 22.28 17.57 -2.56
C VAL A 722 21.42 18.33 -3.56
N LEU A 723 22.02 19.31 -4.23
CA LEU A 723 21.47 19.92 -5.42
C LEU A 723 22.64 20.19 -6.35
N TRP A 724 22.67 19.50 -7.48
CA TRP A 724 23.55 19.76 -8.61
C TRP A 724 22.67 20.07 -9.82
N LEU A 725 22.88 21.24 -10.41
CA LEU A 725 22.15 21.69 -11.61
C LEU A 725 23.16 22.09 -12.68
N ALA A 726 22.95 21.68 -13.93
CA ALA A 726 23.78 22.09 -15.06
C ALA A 726 22.96 22.63 -16.23
N ALA A 727 23.40 23.72 -16.84
CA ALA A 727 22.74 24.32 -18.01
C ALA A 727 23.74 25.02 -18.94
N ASP A 728 23.61 24.82 -20.25
CA ASP A 728 24.22 25.69 -21.27
C ASP A 728 23.24 26.83 -21.58
N LEU A 729 23.64 28.07 -21.29
CA LEU A 729 22.82 29.27 -21.45
C LEU A 729 23.21 30.05 -22.72
N ASP A 730 22.26 30.28 -23.62
CA ASP A 730 22.33 31.34 -24.64
C ASP A 730 21.98 32.72 -24.03
N ASP A 731 22.15 33.81 -24.80
CA ASP A 731 21.91 35.17 -24.30
C ASP A 731 20.44 35.44 -23.92
N ALA A 732 19.46 34.80 -24.57
CA ALA A 732 18.06 34.94 -24.23
C ALA A 732 17.67 34.12 -22.98
N GLN A 733 18.32 32.97 -22.76
CA GLN A 733 18.19 32.17 -21.55
C GLN A 733 18.88 32.84 -20.36
N ARG A 734 20.10 33.36 -20.56
CA ARG A 734 20.84 34.19 -19.60
C ARG A 734 20.00 35.38 -19.15
N GLU A 735 19.42 36.13 -20.08
CA GLU A 735 18.60 37.31 -19.77
C GLU A 735 17.25 36.97 -19.10
N LYS A 736 16.72 35.74 -19.24
CA LYS A 736 15.57 35.24 -18.47
C LYS A 736 15.91 34.90 -17.02
N LEU A 737 17.13 34.44 -16.74
CA LEU A 737 17.58 34.04 -15.40
C LEU A 737 18.19 35.20 -14.62
N ALA A 738 18.95 36.06 -15.30
CA ALA A 738 19.62 37.23 -14.73
C ALA A 738 19.51 38.45 -15.68
N PRO A 739 18.36 39.17 -15.64
CA PRO A 739 18.14 40.37 -16.46
C PRO A 739 19.16 41.49 -16.19
N GLY A 740 19.48 42.28 -17.20
CA GLY A 740 20.33 43.47 -17.13
C GLY A 740 21.83 43.20 -17.36
N LEU A 741 22.25 41.96 -17.64
CA LEU A 741 23.66 41.60 -17.85
C LEU A 741 24.13 41.75 -19.31
N GLY A 742 23.21 41.82 -20.28
CA GLY A 742 23.54 41.85 -21.72
C GLY A 742 24.35 43.06 -22.23
N SER A 743 24.66 44.05 -21.38
CA SER A 743 25.59 45.16 -21.70
C SER A 743 27.04 44.91 -21.28
N TYR A 744 27.31 43.82 -20.56
CA TYR A 744 28.63 43.43 -20.05
C TYR A 744 29.04 41.99 -20.43
N VAL A 745 28.06 41.16 -20.80
CA VAL A 745 28.22 39.72 -21.03
C VAL A 745 27.48 39.33 -22.32
N ASP A 746 28.20 38.71 -23.25
CA ASP A 746 27.71 38.35 -24.59
C ASP A 746 28.19 36.94 -24.99
N GLY A 747 27.31 36.14 -25.61
CA GLY A 747 27.59 34.77 -25.99
C GLY A 747 27.40 33.75 -24.86
N PRO A 748 27.52 32.44 -25.18
CA PRO A 748 27.02 31.39 -24.31
C PRO A 748 27.87 31.15 -23.06
N ILE A 749 27.22 30.68 -22.00
CA ILE A 749 27.80 30.36 -20.69
C ILE A 749 27.39 28.94 -20.29
N SER A 750 28.33 28.11 -19.88
CA SER A 750 28.02 26.83 -19.22
C SER A 750 27.96 27.07 -17.71
N MET A 751 26.80 26.84 -17.09
CA MET A 751 26.53 27.05 -15.66
C MET A 751 26.45 25.71 -14.94
N ALA A 752 27.06 25.63 -13.76
CA ALA A 752 26.83 24.60 -12.75
C ALA A 752 26.46 25.24 -11.41
N VAL A 753 25.52 24.66 -10.67
CA VAL A 753 25.13 25.05 -9.31
C VAL A 753 25.28 23.85 -8.39
N VAL A 754 25.85 24.05 -7.20
CA VAL A 754 26.05 23.01 -6.17
C VAL A 754 25.60 23.55 -4.81
N ASN A 755 24.79 22.82 -4.03
CA ASN A 755 24.46 23.24 -2.67
C ASN A 755 25.65 23.05 -1.70
N GLU A 756 25.90 24.03 -0.84
CA GLU A 756 26.89 23.97 0.24
C GLU A 756 26.22 24.40 1.58
N PRO A 757 26.77 24.06 2.76
CA PRO A 757 26.15 24.39 4.05
C PRO A 757 25.93 25.87 4.37
N GLU A 758 26.45 26.78 3.54
CA GLU A 758 26.35 28.24 3.69
C GLU A 758 25.65 28.93 2.48
N GLY A 759 25.04 28.14 1.58
CA GLY A 759 24.32 28.62 0.39
C GLY A 759 24.72 27.87 -0.89
N SER A 760 24.14 28.24 -2.03
CA SER A 760 24.44 27.59 -3.31
C SER A 760 25.68 28.17 -3.98
N ARG A 761 26.67 27.32 -4.28
CA ARG A 761 27.87 27.62 -5.08
C ARG A 761 27.52 27.57 -6.57
N VAL A 762 27.57 28.72 -7.24
CA VAL A 762 27.43 28.82 -8.70
C VAL A 762 28.82 28.87 -9.33
N THR A 763 29.00 28.20 -10.46
CA THR A 763 30.24 28.22 -11.27
C THR A 763 29.89 28.35 -12.75
N LEU A 764 30.54 29.29 -13.44
CA LEU A 764 30.32 29.61 -14.84
C LEU A 764 31.61 29.43 -15.65
N ASP A 765 31.61 28.62 -16.72
CA ASP A 765 32.68 28.63 -17.74
C ASP A 765 32.42 29.79 -18.71
N LEU A 766 33.29 30.80 -18.64
CA LEU A 766 33.24 32.01 -19.45
C LEU A 766 34.21 31.95 -20.65
N ARG A 767 34.74 30.78 -21.01
CA ARG A 767 35.62 30.58 -22.17
C ARG A 767 34.97 31.06 -23.47
N LYS A 768 33.74 30.60 -23.76
CA LYS A 768 33.00 30.94 -24.99
C LYS A 768 32.46 32.37 -24.96
N THR A 769 32.25 32.91 -23.76
CA THR A 769 31.64 34.21 -23.49
C THR A 769 32.61 35.37 -23.75
N VAL A 770 32.08 36.48 -24.25
CA VAL A 770 32.72 37.80 -24.26
C VAL A 770 32.34 38.53 -22.98
N LEU A 771 33.32 39.14 -22.31
CA LEU A 771 33.07 40.09 -21.21
C LEU A 771 33.55 41.47 -21.64
N SER A 772 32.77 42.51 -21.37
CA SER A 772 33.11 43.89 -21.73
C SER A 772 32.94 44.83 -20.54
N LEU A 773 33.82 45.83 -20.47
CA LEU A 773 33.70 46.99 -19.59
C LEU A 773 33.78 48.24 -20.47
N PRO A 774 32.68 48.65 -21.14
CA PRO A 774 32.71 49.69 -22.18
C PRO A 774 33.29 51.02 -21.70
N TRP A 775 33.05 51.37 -20.42
CA TRP A 775 33.56 52.57 -19.75
C TRP A 775 35.08 52.55 -19.46
N LEU A 776 35.75 51.41 -19.67
CA LEU A 776 37.22 51.29 -19.66
C LEU A 776 37.82 51.06 -21.06
N GLY A 777 36.98 50.80 -22.09
CA GLY A 777 37.44 50.29 -23.38
C GLY A 777 38.05 48.87 -23.30
N TRP A 778 37.78 48.12 -22.22
CA TRP A 778 38.36 46.79 -22.00
C TRP A 778 37.38 45.67 -22.38
N GLN A 779 37.92 44.58 -22.93
CA GLN A 779 37.16 43.40 -23.33
C GLN A 779 37.98 42.11 -23.15
N LYS A 780 37.37 41.06 -22.59
CA LYS A 780 37.82 39.67 -22.72
C LYS A 780 37.20 39.09 -24.00
N PRO A 781 37.98 38.70 -25.02
CA PRO A 781 37.45 38.03 -26.20
C PRO A 781 36.99 36.60 -25.90
N SER A 782 36.12 36.07 -26.76
CA SER A 782 35.77 34.65 -26.79
C SER A 782 37.00 33.76 -27.07
N GLY A 783 36.99 32.54 -26.55
CA GLY A 783 38.07 31.56 -26.65
C GLY A 783 39.10 31.64 -25.50
N THR A 784 39.33 32.82 -24.93
CA THR A 784 40.18 32.99 -23.74
C THR A 784 39.54 32.30 -22.53
N PRO A 785 40.21 31.35 -21.84
CA PRO A 785 39.64 30.71 -20.66
C PRO A 785 39.49 31.70 -19.49
N ALA A 786 38.30 31.72 -18.90
CA ALA A 786 38.02 32.31 -17.60
C ALA A 786 36.86 31.55 -16.94
N THR A 787 36.87 31.49 -15.62
CA THR A 787 35.84 30.87 -14.78
C THR A 787 35.44 31.86 -13.70
N LEU A 788 34.13 32.00 -13.47
CA LEU A 788 33.58 32.80 -12.39
C LEU A 788 32.84 31.87 -11.44
N SER A 789 33.21 31.87 -10.16
CA SER A 789 32.46 31.21 -9.09
C SER A 789 31.99 32.25 -8.07
N PHE A 790 30.88 31.96 -7.39
CA PHE A 790 30.34 32.74 -6.26
C PHE A 790 29.37 31.87 -5.46
N ARG A 791 29.06 32.28 -4.23
CA ARG A 791 28.01 31.72 -3.38
C ARG A 791 26.80 32.66 -3.40
N VAL A 792 25.59 32.11 -3.46
CA VAL A 792 24.32 32.84 -3.38
C VAL A 792 23.44 32.24 -2.29
N ASP A 793 22.89 33.11 -1.44
CA ASP A 793 21.93 32.73 -0.40
C ASP A 793 20.51 32.70 -0.99
N THR A 794 19.89 31.52 -0.97
CA THR A 794 18.53 31.27 -1.46
C THR A 794 17.42 31.75 -0.49
N GLU A 795 17.74 32.11 0.75
CA GLU A 795 16.83 32.78 1.70
C GLU A 795 16.90 34.32 1.62
N SER A 796 17.52 34.86 0.55
CA SER A 796 17.70 36.31 0.35
C SER A 796 16.41 37.13 0.53
N LYS A 797 16.49 38.17 1.35
CA LYS A 797 15.37 39.07 1.70
C LYS A 797 14.79 39.78 0.48
N GLU A 798 13.48 40.00 0.51
CA GLU A 798 12.66 40.56 -0.59
C GLU A 798 13.37 41.58 -1.49
N GLY A 799 13.72 41.16 -2.71
CA GLY A 799 14.16 42.05 -3.79
C GLY A 799 15.67 42.33 -3.88
N LEU A 800 16.51 41.68 -3.06
CA LEU A 800 17.97 41.73 -3.17
C LEU A 800 18.55 40.36 -3.56
N THR A 801 19.65 40.38 -4.31
CA THR A 801 20.47 39.17 -4.58
C THR A 801 21.92 39.51 -4.28
N VAL A 802 22.52 38.79 -3.34
CA VAL A 802 23.93 38.96 -2.95
C VAL A 802 24.75 37.80 -3.50
N LEU A 803 25.80 38.13 -4.25
CA LEU A 803 26.82 37.19 -4.70
C LEU A 803 28.01 37.35 -3.75
N GLU A 804 28.17 36.41 -2.83
CA GLU A 804 29.27 36.36 -1.87
C GLU A 804 30.38 35.42 -2.37
N ASP A 805 31.56 35.49 -1.74
CA ASP A 805 32.73 34.65 -2.07
C ASP A 805 33.02 34.56 -3.58
N LEU A 806 32.85 35.67 -4.28
CA LEU A 806 33.05 35.75 -5.73
C LEU A 806 34.54 35.57 -6.03
N GLU A 807 34.86 34.68 -6.96
CA GLU A 807 36.20 34.48 -7.51
C GLU A 807 36.11 34.39 -9.04
N LEU A 808 36.64 35.41 -9.73
CA LEU A 808 36.94 35.38 -11.16
C LEU A 808 38.39 34.95 -11.33
N SER A 809 38.65 33.93 -12.14
CA SER A 809 39.99 33.49 -12.51
C SER A 809 40.10 33.25 -14.01
N GLY A 810 41.27 33.50 -14.61
CA GLY A 810 41.47 33.31 -16.04
C GLY A 810 42.90 33.59 -16.51
N SER A 811 43.10 33.64 -17.83
CA SER A 811 44.45 33.83 -18.41
C SER A 811 44.96 35.27 -18.26
N GLY A 812 45.47 35.60 -17.08
CA GLY A 812 45.83 36.98 -16.69
C GLY A 812 44.65 37.82 -16.16
N LEU A 813 43.50 37.18 -15.95
CA LEU A 813 42.32 37.75 -15.30
C LEU A 813 42.21 37.23 -13.87
N ALA A 814 41.93 38.14 -12.93
CA ALA A 814 41.59 37.80 -11.54
C ALA A 814 40.63 38.86 -10.96
N ALA A 815 39.77 38.47 -10.03
CA ALA A 815 39.11 39.35 -9.07
C ALA A 815 38.50 38.50 -7.96
N SER A 816 38.43 39.00 -6.72
CA SER A 816 37.61 38.37 -5.67
C SER A 816 36.84 39.37 -4.83
N GLY A 817 35.69 38.99 -4.26
CA GLY A 817 34.89 39.88 -3.42
C GLY A 817 33.40 39.57 -3.42
N SER A 818 32.56 40.61 -3.56
CA SER A 818 31.10 40.46 -3.59
C SER A 818 30.38 41.50 -4.47
N VAL A 819 29.17 41.13 -4.91
CA VAL A 819 28.27 41.95 -5.73
C VAL A 819 26.87 41.91 -5.13
N THR A 820 26.19 43.06 -5.06
CA THR A 820 24.76 43.13 -4.70
C THR A 820 23.95 43.65 -5.87
N LEU A 821 22.92 42.91 -6.25
CA LEU A 821 21.94 43.23 -7.28
C LEU A 821 20.58 43.52 -6.62
N ASP A 822 19.79 44.35 -7.28
CA ASP A 822 18.36 44.49 -7.00
C ASP A 822 17.54 44.48 -8.31
N LYS A 823 16.22 44.70 -8.21
CA LYS A 823 15.31 44.72 -9.36
C LYS A 823 15.66 45.74 -10.47
N ASP A 824 16.53 46.72 -10.20
CA ASP A 824 16.98 47.74 -11.16
C ASP A 824 18.45 47.49 -11.61
N GLY A 825 18.99 46.30 -11.33
CA GLY A 825 20.32 45.84 -11.73
C GLY A 825 21.37 46.02 -10.62
N LEU A 826 22.60 46.37 -11.00
CA LEU A 826 23.72 46.52 -10.07
C LEU A 826 23.42 47.59 -9.00
N LEU A 827 23.41 47.19 -7.73
CA LEU A 827 23.27 48.10 -6.58
C LEU A 827 24.63 48.47 -6.00
N SER A 828 25.50 47.48 -5.77
CA SER A 828 26.88 47.70 -5.31
C SER A 828 27.83 46.55 -5.67
N THR A 829 29.13 46.81 -5.61
CA THR A 829 30.20 45.82 -5.81
C THR A 829 31.39 46.21 -4.96
N THR A 830 32.07 45.23 -4.37
CA THR A 830 33.39 45.40 -3.76
C THR A 830 34.29 44.24 -4.21
N LEU A 831 35.29 44.55 -5.02
CA LEU A 831 36.29 43.61 -5.50
C LEU A 831 37.68 43.99 -4.98
N ALA A 832 38.48 42.99 -4.65
CA ALA A 832 39.89 43.07 -4.33
C ALA A 832 40.71 42.24 -5.34
N HIS A 833 42.02 42.52 -5.41
CA HIS A 833 42.96 41.82 -6.29
C HIS A 833 42.49 41.69 -7.75
N VAL A 834 41.78 42.71 -8.24
CA VAL A 834 41.32 42.80 -9.61
C VAL A 834 42.54 42.95 -10.51
N ALA A 835 42.64 42.03 -11.45
CA ALA A 835 43.55 42.09 -12.58
C ALA A 835 42.78 41.94 -13.88
N LEU A 836 42.80 42.98 -14.70
CA LEU A 836 42.28 42.95 -16.08
C LEU A 836 43.36 42.46 -17.06
N THR A 837 44.62 42.62 -16.68
CA THR A 837 45.81 42.13 -17.36
C THR A 837 46.87 41.66 -16.35
N LYS A 838 47.85 40.89 -16.83
CA LYS A 838 48.94 40.35 -16.00
C LYS A 838 49.89 41.45 -15.50
N GLY A 839 49.68 41.91 -14.27
CA GLY A 839 50.50 42.92 -13.58
C GLY A 839 49.70 43.90 -12.74
N ASP A 840 48.39 43.91 -12.96
CA ASP A 840 47.41 44.64 -12.16
C ASP A 840 47.24 44.03 -10.75
N ASP A 841 47.02 44.90 -9.76
CA ASP A 841 46.61 44.56 -8.38
C ASP A 841 45.86 45.77 -7.82
N VAL A 842 44.57 45.86 -8.15
CA VAL A 842 43.66 46.94 -7.73
C VAL A 842 42.42 46.41 -7.03
N ASN A 843 41.81 47.23 -6.19
CA ASN A 843 40.52 47.01 -5.57
C ASN A 843 39.53 48.01 -6.16
N ILE A 844 38.31 47.55 -6.46
CA ILE A 844 37.25 48.36 -7.09
C ILE A 844 36.01 48.28 -6.20
N ALA A 845 35.58 49.42 -5.68
CA ALA A 845 34.24 49.56 -5.11
C ALA A 845 33.34 50.32 -6.10
N ILE A 846 32.10 49.87 -6.25
CA ILE A 846 31.06 50.52 -7.05
C ILE A 846 29.81 50.64 -6.19
N GLN A 847 29.17 51.81 -6.19
CA GLN A 847 27.89 52.07 -5.54
C GLN A 847 26.96 52.77 -6.52
N ARG A 848 25.73 52.27 -6.68
CA ARG A 848 24.69 52.97 -7.46
C ARG A 848 24.14 54.14 -6.66
N GLU A 849 24.05 55.30 -7.31
CA GLU A 849 23.64 56.60 -6.78
C GLU A 849 22.51 57.20 -7.63
N GLN A 850 21.80 58.20 -7.10
CA GLN A 850 20.59 58.77 -7.76
C GLN A 850 20.81 59.31 -9.19
N ASN A 851 22.06 59.62 -9.56
CA ASN A 851 22.41 60.21 -10.85
C ASN A 851 23.47 59.41 -11.63
N GLY A 852 23.82 58.19 -11.21
CA GLY A 852 24.87 57.39 -11.86
C GLY A 852 25.55 56.37 -10.95
N LEU A 853 26.75 55.93 -11.32
CA LEU A 853 27.62 55.12 -10.48
C LEU A 853 28.67 55.99 -9.76
N ASP A 854 28.93 55.69 -8.50
CA ASP A 854 30.14 56.14 -7.80
C ASP A 854 31.14 54.98 -7.77
N VAL A 855 32.36 55.20 -8.25
CA VAL A 855 33.39 54.18 -8.46
C VAL A 855 34.67 54.61 -7.76
N VAL A 856 35.25 53.74 -6.93
CA VAL A 856 36.50 53.98 -6.21
C VAL A 856 37.50 52.88 -6.57
N VAL A 857 38.62 53.27 -7.20
CA VAL A 857 39.70 52.36 -7.61
C VAL A 857 40.95 52.63 -6.78
N THR A 858 41.35 51.70 -5.92
CA THR A 858 42.60 51.81 -5.13
C THR A 858 43.55 50.69 -5.51
N GLY A 859 44.88 50.85 -5.44
CA GLY A 859 45.73 49.72 -5.85
C GLY A 859 47.23 49.87 -5.73
N ARG A 860 47.93 48.74 -5.86
CA ARG A 860 49.39 48.65 -5.82
C ARG A 860 50.02 48.88 -7.19
N SER A 861 49.42 48.32 -8.23
CA SER A 861 49.89 48.43 -9.61
C SER A 861 48.74 48.34 -10.61
N PHE A 862 48.85 49.12 -11.68
CA PHE A 862 47.95 49.07 -12.84
C PHE A 862 48.74 49.22 -14.15
N MET A 863 48.33 48.49 -15.19
CA MET A 863 48.93 48.45 -16.52
C MET A 863 48.11 49.34 -17.47
N ALA A 864 48.51 50.60 -17.63
CA ALA A 864 47.84 51.55 -18.50
C ALA A 864 48.15 51.39 -19.99
N SER A 865 49.15 50.59 -20.39
CA SER A 865 49.55 50.40 -21.79
C SER A 865 48.37 50.14 -22.75
N PRO A 866 47.43 49.20 -22.50
CA PRO A 866 46.28 49.00 -23.40
C PRO A 866 45.43 50.27 -23.61
N ILE A 867 45.23 51.05 -22.55
CA ILE A 867 44.47 52.32 -22.62
C ILE A 867 45.29 53.39 -23.38
N LEU A 868 46.61 53.43 -23.19
CA LEU A 868 47.51 54.32 -23.93
C LEU A 868 47.59 53.95 -25.41
N ASP A 869 47.58 52.66 -25.76
CA ASP A 869 47.55 52.16 -27.12
C ASP A 869 46.27 52.61 -27.85
N HIS A 870 45.10 52.40 -27.23
CA HIS A 870 43.81 52.88 -27.76
C HIS A 870 43.78 54.41 -27.94
N LEU A 871 44.34 55.17 -26.99
CA LEU A 871 44.48 56.64 -27.11
C LEU A 871 45.49 57.07 -28.18
N SER A 872 46.46 56.23 -28.53
CA SER A 872 47.47 56.52 -29.55
C SER A 872 46.93 56.32 -30.97
N SER A 873 46.04 55.34 -31.14
CA SER A 873 45.60 54.78 -32.43
C SER A 873 44.08 54.57 -32.41
N PRO A 874 43.28 55.64 -32.53
CA PRO A 874 41.83 55.51 -32.65
C PRO A 874 41.48 54.91 -34.01
N GLU A 875 40.96 53.68 -34.01
CA GLU A 875 40.23 53.12 -35.16
C GLU A 875 38.78 53.63 -35.17
N ASP A 876 38.13 53.61 -36.33
CA ASP A 876 36.73 54.08 -36.52
C ASP A 876 35.71 53.09 -35.89
N ASP A 877 35.67 53.00 -34.56
CA ASP A 877 34.64 52.24 -33.82
C ASP A 877 33.28 52.98 -33.82
N SER A 878 32.69 53.05 -35.01
CA SER A 878 31.33 53.53 -35.24
C SER A 878 30.27 52.48 -34.85
N GLY A 879 30.42 51.86 -33.67
CA GLY A 879 29.60 50.74 -33.20
C GLY A 879 28.82 50.97 -31.90
N SER A 880 29.40 51.65 -30.90
CA SER A 880 28.87 51.62 -29.52
C SER A 880 28.01 52.84 -29.14
N THR A 881 26.73 52.85 -29.57
CA THR A 881 25.70 53.79 -29.06
C THR A 881 24.94 53.24 -27.85
N GLY A 882 25.64 52.57 -26.93
CA GLY A 882 25.08 52.21 -25.62
C GLY A 882 24.97 53.45 -24.71
N ASP A 883 23.85 53.58 -23.98
CA ASP A 883 23.67 54.65 -22.98
C ASP A 883 24.53 54.35 -21.74
N SER A 884 25.82 54.61 -21.87
CA SER A 884 26.80 54.54 -20.78
C SER A 884 26.50 55.66 -19.79
N GLY A 885 25.70 55.31 -18.78
CA GLY A 885 25.21 56.22 -17.74
C GLY A 885 26.32 57.00 -17.04
N ASN A 886 25.95 58.09 -16.37
CA ASN A 886 26.93 58.94 -15.70
C ASN A 886 27.72 58.16 -14.64
N ALA A 887 28.99 58.49 -14.46
CA ALA A 887 29.82 57.91 -13.41
C ALA A 887 30.73 58.98 -12.78
N ARG A 888 30.99 58.86 -11.47
CA ARG A 888 32.11 59.52 -10.80
C ARG A 888 33.15 58.43 -10.50
N ILE A 889 34.39 58.64 -10.90
CA ILE A 889 35.48 57.68 -10.71
C ILE A 889 36.58 58.35 -9.90
N HIS A 890 36.76 57.96 -8.65
CA HIS A 890 37.92 58.31 -7.83
C HIS A 890 38.99 57.23 -7.97
N PHE A 891 40.27 57.61 -8.07
CA PHE A 891 41.38 56.65 -8.14
C PHE A 891 42.57 57.05 -7.27
N ASP A 892 43.21 56.07 -6.63
CA ASP A 892 44.50 56.19 -5.93
C ASP A 892 45.36 54.92 -6.16
N LEU A 893 46.32 55.04 -7.06
CA LEU A 893 47.17 53.93 -7.53
C LEU A 893 48.63 54.20 -7.16
N ALA A 894 49.19 53.36 -6.28
CA ALA A 894 50.57 53.51 -5.82
C ALA A 894 51.59 53.45 -6.98
N ARG A 895 51.24 52.75 -8.08
CA ARG A 895 52.01 52.67 -9.32
C ARG A 895 51.10 52.49 -10.52
N VAL A 896 51.38 53.20 -11.61
CA VAL A 896 50.85 52.92 -12.95
C VAL A 896 52.02 52.67 -13.89
N THR A 897 51.94 51.60 -14.69
CA THR A 897 52.93 51.24 -15.70
C THR A 897 52.35 51.54 -17.08
N GLY A 898 53.13 52.22 -17.91
CA GLY A 898 52.84 52.51 -19.31
C GLY A 898 54.04 52.14 -20.19
N GLU A 899 54.19 52.86 -21.29
CA GLU A 899 54.98 52.38 -22.43
C GLU A 899 56.44 52.06 -22.14
N GLY A 900 56.91 50.97 -22.75
CA GLY A 900 58.24 50.41 -22.49
C GLY A 900 58.50 50.03 -21.03
N GLY A 901 57.44 49.70 -20.27
CA GLY A 901 57.52 49.35 -18.85
C GLY A 901 57.88 50.52 -17.93
N ARG A 902 57.65 51.77 -18.38
CA ARG A 902 57.92 52.99 -17.58
C ARG A 902 56.81 53.21 -16.57
N GLN A 903 57.13 53.87 -15.46
CA GLN A 903 56.23 53.96 -14.31
C GLN A 903 56.00 55.41 -13.87
N LEU A 904 54.75 55.68 -13.48
CA LEU A 904 54.35 56.73 -12.58
C LEU A 904 54.04 56.12 -11.20
N SER A 905 54.19 56.88 -10.12
CA SER A 905 53.87 56.49 -8.75
C SER A 905 53.00 57.53 -8.05
N SER A 906 52.19 57.10 -7.07
CA SER A 906 51.21 57.95 -6.39
C SER A 906 50.29 58.66 -7.40
N VAL A 907 49.63 57.87 -8.24
CA VAL A 907 48.75 58.33 -9.30
C VAL A 907 47.33 58.41 -8.75
N ALA A 908 46.90 59.61 -8.37
CA ALA A 908 45.62 59.83 -7.70
C ALA A 908 44.81 60.96 -8.34
N GLY A 909 43.48 60.83 -8.36
CA GLY A 909 42.61 61.79 -9.02
C GLY A 909 41.14 61.39 -9.12
N ASP A 910 40.41 62.13 -9.95
CA ASP A 910 38.96 62.08 -10.10
C ASP A 910 38.55 62.26 -11.57
N LEU A 911 37.55 61.51 -12.04
CA LEU A 911 36.87 61.72 -13.32
C LEU A 911 35.36 61.83 -13.11
N LEU A 912 34.70 62.64 -13.93
CA LEU A 912 33.24 62.72 -14.02
C LEU A 912 32.82 62.43 -15.46
N VAL A 913 32.18 61.29 -15.67
CA VAL A 913 31.62 60.83 -16.94
C VAL A 913 30.13 61.19 -16.99
N ARG A 914 29.64 61.65 -18.14
CA ARG A 914 28.22 61.94 -18.38
C ARG A 914 27.84 61.49 -19.78
N LYS A 915 26.95 60.49 -19.91
CA LYS A 915 26.57 59.87 -21.19
C LYS A 915 27.80 59.40 -22.00
N GLY A 916 28.66 58.59 -21.39
CA GLY A 916 29.96 58.16 -21.93
C GLY A 916 31.06 59.23 -21.99
N ASP A 917 30.70 60.50 -22.19
CA ASP A 917 31.65 61.61 -22.33
C ASP A 917 32.34 61.97 -21.00
N ILE A 918 33.68 62.12 -21.01
CA ILE A 918 34.39 62.69 -19.84
C ILE A 918 34.09 64.20 -19.78
N ALA A 919 33.30 64.60 -18.79
CA ALA A 919 32.82 65.97 -18.63
C ALA A 919 33.78 66.88 -17.86
N SER A 920 34.55 66.31 -16.93
CA SER A 920 35.63 66.97 -16.17
C SER A 920 36.50 65.94 -15.45
N GLY A 921 37.70 66.31 -15.02
CA GLY A 921 38.53 65.47 -14.15
C GLY A 921 39.87 66.10 -13.75
N SER A 922 40.61 65.41 -12.89
CA SER A 922 41.98 65.75 -12.52
C SER A 922 42.79 64.51 -12.21
N LEU A 923 44.08 64.53 -12.56
CA LEU A 923 45.06 63.49 -12.23
C LEU A 923 46.30 64.16 -11.66
N SER A 924 46.80 63.61 -10.56
CA SER A 924 48.12 63.92 -9.99
C SER A 924 48.98 62.65 -10.01
N ALA A 925 50.28 62.79 -10.26
CA ALA A 925 51.21 61.67 -10.30
C ALA A 925 52.65 62.13 -10.03
N THR A 926 53.53 61.19 -9.69
CA THR A 926 54.98 61.41 -9.63
C THR A 926 55.67 60.55 -10.70
N THR A 927 56.57 61.13 -11.48
CA THR A 927 57.36 60.38 -12.47
C THR A 927 58.42 59.51 -11.79
N ALA A 928 58.92 58.48 -12.49
CA ALA A 928 60.07 57.66 -12.06
C ALA A 928 61.37 58.45 -11.73
N THR A 929 61.42 59.77 -11.99
CA THR A 929 62.52 60.68 -11.56
C THR A 929 62.14 61.57 -10.38
N GLY A 930 61.08 61.26 -9.64
CA GLY A 930 60.64 62.00 -8.45
C GLY A 930 60.08 63.40 -8.73
N GLN A 931 59.56 63.64 -9.94
CA GLN A 931 59.02 64.94 -10.36
C GLN A 931 57.50 64.88 -10.52
N PRO A 932 56.73 65.85 -10.01
CA PRO A 932 55.27 65.86 -10.11
C PRO A 932 54.77 66.00 -11.55
N VAL A 933 53.57 65.48 -11.78
CA VAL A 933 52.71 65.64 -12.96
C VAL A 933 51.31 66.00 -12.44
N THR A 934 50.69 67.02 -13.04
CA THR A 934 49.30 67.40 -12.76
C THR A 934 48.58 67.63 -14.09
N LEU A 935 47.50 66.90 -14.31
CA LEU A 935 46.56 67.06 -15.42
C LEU A 935 45.21 67.51 -14.86
N LYS A 936 44.53 68.43 -15.54
CA LYS A 936 43.13 68.78 -15.28
C LYS A 936 42.36 68.92 -16.58
N LEU A 937 41.16 68.35 -16.60
CA LEU A 937 40.14 68.53 -17.62
C LEU A 937 39.00 69.35 -17.00
N GLY A 938 38.88 70.61 -17.40
CA GLY A 938 37.83 71.53 -16.97
C GLY A 938 36.93 71.95 -18.14
N ARG A 939 36.23 73.06 -17.95
CA ARG A 939 35.56 73.81 -19.02
C ARG A 939 35.79 75.30 -18.82
N ASP A 940 35.84 76.05 -19.91
CA ASP A 940 35.73 77.51 -19.91
C ASP A 940 34.57 77.92 -20.82
N GLY A 941 33.56 78.57 -20.24
CA GLY A 941 32.28 78.77 -20.91
C GLY A 941 31.63 77.45 -21.35
N ALA A 942 31.54 77.24 -22.67
CA ALA A 942 30.99 76.02 -23.26
C ALA A 942 32.05 74.92 -23.49
N ASP A 943 33.29 75.30 -23.77
CA ASP A 943 34.32 74.44 -24.34
C ASP A 943 35.09 73.69 -23.23
N LYS A 944 35.46 72.42 -23.43
CA LYS A 944 36.38 71.73 -22.49
C LYS A 944 37.78 72.36 -22.53
N THR A 945 38.50 72.30 -21.42
CA THR A 945 39.88 72.78 -21.30
C THR A 945 40.77 71.73 -20.68
N VAL A 946 41.98 71.53 -21.22
CA VAL A 946 42.99 70.60 -20.70
C VAL A 946 44.24 71.36 -20.32
N SER A 947 44.62 71.31 -19.05
CA SER A 947 45.89 71.84 -18.54
C SER A 947 46.78 70.71 -18.02
N LEU A 948 47.99 70.57 -18.55
CA LEU A 948 49.01 69.60 -18.12
C LEU A 948 50.29 70.33 -17.71
N ALA A 949 50.72 70.13 -16.47
CA ALA A 949 51.96 70.68 -15.93
C ALA A 949 52.84 69.58 -15.32
N THR A 950 54.15 69.62 -15.57
CA THR A 950 55.12 68.69 -14.93
C THR A 950 56.54 69.24 -14.96
N SER A 951 57.34 68.99 -13.92
CA SER A 951 58.81 69.20 -13.94
C SER A 951 59.60 67.95 -14.35
N GLY A 952 58.92 66.92 -14.86
CA GLY A 952 59.47 65.62 -15.25
C GLY A 952 59.19 65.24 -16.71
N THR A 953 59.13 66.21 -17.62
CA THR A 953 58.61 66.04 -18.99
C THR A 953 59.22 64.87 -19.74
N GLY A 954 60.55 64.76 -19.76
CA GLY A 954 61.25 63.66 -20.44
C GLY A 954 60.97 62.27 -19.83
N ALA A 955 60.47 62.18 -18.60
CA ALA A 955 60.00 60.93 -18.01
C ALA A 955 58.52 60.66 -18.35
N LEU A 956 57.67 61.70 -18.41
CA LEU A 956 56.28 61.58 -18.84
C LEU A 956 56.17 61.19 -20.33
N LEU A 957 56.91 61.86 -21.23
CA LEU A 957 56.93 61.53 -22.67
C LEU A 957 57.47 60.12 -22.96
N ARG A 958 58.25 59.54 -22.05
CA ARG A 958 58.70 58.14 -22.10
C ARG A 958 57.63 57.15 -21.62
N PHE A 959 56.83 57.54 -20.62
CA PHE A 959 55.69 56.76 -20.12
C PHE A 959 54.50 56.75 -21.09
N LEU A 960 54.27 57.85 -21.81
CA LEU A 960 53.24 57.95 -22.84
C LEU A 960 53.68 57.40 -24.21
N GLY A 961 54.87 56.80 -24.31
CA GLY A 961 55.48 56.34 -25.58
C GLY A 961 56.02 57.47 -26.47
N VAL A 962 55.31 58.60 -26.54
CA VAL A 962 55.45 59.77 -27.44
C VAL A 962 56.89 60.13 -27.84
N TYR A 963 57.83 60.26 -26.90
CA TYR A 963 59.20 60.62 -27.25
C TYR A 963 60.26 60.09 -26.29
N GLN A 964 61.11 59.19 -26.80
CA GLN A 964 62.04 58.42 -25.98
C GLN A 964 63.39 59.12 -25.67
N LYS A 965 63.76 60.17 -26.42
CA LYS A 965 65.13 60.71 -26.44
C LYS A 965 65.31 61.99 -25.59
N MET A 966 64.39 62.28 -24.66
CA MET A 966 64.41 63.47 -23.77
C MET A 966 64.68 63.13 -22.30
N SER A 967 65.38 64.03 -21.61
CA SER A 967 65.59 64.00 -20.15
C SER A 967 65.43 65.39 -19.52
N GLY A 968 64.95 65.44 -18.27
CA GLY A 968 64.56 66.69 -17.61
C GLY A 968 63.31 67.33 -18.23
N GLY A 969 63.22 68.66 -18.17
CA GLY A 969 62.16 69.45 -18.77
C GLY A 969 60.98 69.77 -17.85
N THR A 970 60.65 71.05 -17.71
CA THR A 970 59.39 71.52 -17.13
C THR A 970 58.42 71.93 -18.24
N LEU A 971 57.32 71.19 -18.38
CA LEU A 971 56.24 71.41 -19.35
C LEU A 971 55.08 72.15 -18.67
N ASP A 972 54.55 73.13 -19.39
CA ASP A 972 53.22 73.71 -19.20
C ASP A 972 52.48 73.64 -20.55
N LEU A 973 51.33 72.97 -20.58
CA LEU A 973 50.53 72.74 -21.79
C LEU A 973 49.08 73.07 -21.46
N ASN A 974 48.50 74.02 -22.19
CA ASN A 974 47.08 74.37 -22.08
C ASN A 974 46.42 74.26 -23.45
N LEU A 975 45.35 73.47 -23.53
CA LEU A 975 44.54 73.23 -24.72
C LEU A 975 43.07 73.57 -24.43
N VAL A 976 42.37 74.07 -25.44
CA VAL A 976 40.93 74.32 -25.44
C VAL A 976 40.30 73.48 -26.55
N GLU A 977 39.13 72.92 -26.27
CA GLU A 977 38.29 72.19 -27.23
C GLU A 977 37.82 73.12 -28.36
N THR A 978 37.68 72.56 -29.54
CA THR A 978 37.25 73.23 -30.77
C THR A 978 36.38 72.27 -31.58
N GLY A 979 35.63 72.78 -32.56
CA GLY A 979 34.65 71.97 -33.32
C GLY A 979 35.19 70.75 -34.09
N SER A 980 36.52 70.57 -34.19
CA SER A 980 37.16 69.38 -34.79
C SER A 980 38.35 68.84 -33.99
N GLY A 981 38.51 69.24 -32.72
CA GLY A 981 39.61 68.76 -31.86
C GLY A 981 40.11 69.78 -30.83
N TRP A 982 41.42 69.90 -30.64
CA TRP A 982 42.04 70.70 -29.57
C TRP A 982 43.07 71.71 -30.11
N ARG A 983 43.03 72.95 -29.64
CA ARG A 983 44.04 73.98 -29.95
C ARG A 983 44.58 74.63 -28.69
N GLY A 984 45.87 74.96 -28.67
CA GLY A 984 46.44 75.71 -27.55
C GLY A 984 47.95 75.90 -27.62
N MET A 985 48.59 75.94 -26.46
CA MET A 985 49.98 76.40 -26.31
C MET A 985 50.77 75.47 -25.40
N LEU A 986 51.97 75.09 -25.87
CA LEU A 986 52.99 74.36 -25.14
C LEU A 986 54.16 75.28 -24.81
N ASP A 987 54.64 75.23 -23.58
CA ASP A 987 55.92 75.80 -23.13
C ASP A 987 56.74 74.72 -22.41
N LEU A 988 58.02 74.62 -22.70
CA LEU A 988 58.90 73.57 -22.19
C LEU A 988 60.28 74.15 -21.83
N ALA A 989 60.59 74.27 -20.55
CA ALA A 989 61.84 74.83 -20.04
C ALA A 989 62.85 73.76 -19.57
N GLU A 990 64.14 74.06 -19.62
CA GLU A 990 65.23 73.29 -18.96
C GLU A 990 65.23 71.78 -19.22
N PHE A 991 65.29 71.40 -20.50
CA PHE A 991 65.33 70.00 -20.95
C PHE A 991 66.62 69.65 -21.70
N ARG A 992 66.84 68.35 -21.91
CA ARG A 992 67.96 67.81 -22.69
C ARG A 992 67.50 66.77 -23.70
N LEU A 993 68.08 66.81 -24.89
CA LEU A 993 67.99 65.75 -25.89
C LEU A 993 69.25 64.89 -25.82
N ILE A 994 69.09 63.58 -25.74
CA ILE A 994 70.19 62.62 -25.54
C ILE A 994 70.19 61.62 -26.70
N ASN A 995 71.34 61.52 -27.38
CA ASN A 995 71.59 60.61 -28.51
C ASN A 995 70.57 60.71 -29.67
N ASP A 996 69.93 61.87 -29.87
CA ASP A 996 69.03 62.02 -31.02
C ASP A 996 69.78 61.99 -32.37
N GLN A 997 69.32 61.12 -33.27
CA GLN A 997 69.96 60.89 -34.57
C GLN A 997 69.73 62.04 -35.53
N GLN A 998 68.57 62.72 -35.48
CA GLN A 998 68.28 63.82 -36.39
C GLN A 998 69.09 65.05 -36.02
N LEU A 999 69.27 65.31 -34.73
CA LEU A 999 70.19 66.33 -34.22
C LEU A 999 71.66 65.99 -34.54
N LYS A 1000 72.06 64.72 -34.51
CA LYS A 1000 73.39 64.26 -34.97
C LYS A 1000 73.57 64.47 -36.48
N GLN A 1001 72.56 64.16 -37.30
CA GLN A 1001 72.61 64.40 -38.75
C GLN A 1001 72.64 65.91 -39.08
N LEU A 1002 71.84 66.73 -38.38
CA LEU A 1002 71.91 68.20 -38.46
C LEU A 1002 73.31 68.74 -38.12
N LEU A 1003 73.98 68.22 -37.07
CA LEU A 1003 75.30 68.69 -36.64
C LEU A 1003 76.47 68.15 -37.50
N SER A 1004 76.31 66.97 -38.10
CA SER A 1004 77.31 66.35 -38.99
C SER A 1004 77.16 66.76 -40.47
N SER A 1005 76.03 67.33 -40.87
CA SER A 1005 75.75 67.79 -42.24
C SER A 1005 76.83 68.73 -42.81
N PRO A 1006 77.33 68.51 -44.05
CA PRO A 1006 78.38 69.34 -44.65
C PRO A 1006 77.92 70.76 -44.99
N THR A 1007 78.79 71.74 -44.74
CA THR A 1007 78.57 73.14 -45.15
C THR A 1007 79.16 73.42 -46.53
N ALA A 1008 78.39 74.11 -47.37
CA ALA A 1008 78.72 74.32 -48.79
C ALA A 1008 79.99 75.16 -49.05
N ALA A 1009 80.48 75.89 -48.05
CA ALA A 1009 81.64 76.79 -48.20
C ALA A 1009 83.01 76.09 -48.08
N ASN A 1010 83.10 74.91 -47.46
CA ASN A 1010 84.39 74.24 -47.21
C ASN A 1010 84.31 72.71 -46.97
N GLY A 1011 83.14 72.08 -47.12
CA GLY A 1011 82.97 70.63 -46.99
C GLY A 1011 83.11 70.06 -45.56
N LYS A 1012 83.29 70.92 -44.55
CA LYS A 1012 83.30 70.51 -43.14
C LYS A 1012 81.88 70.41 -42.62
N SER A 1013 81.66 69.50 -41.67
CA SER A 1013 80.42 69.41 -40.90
C SER A 1013 80.16 70.71 -40.13
N LEU A 1014 78.90 70.94 -39.76
CA LEU A 1014 78.51 72.08 -38.93
C LEU A 1014 79.28 72.12 -37.61
N ASN A 1015 79.40 71.01 -36.88
CA ASN A 1015 80.19 71.00 -35.65
C ASN A 1015 81.68 71.34 -35.90
N ALA A 1016 82.26 70.86 -37.00
CA ALA A 1016 83.65 71.19 -37.37
C ALA A 1016 83.84 72.66 -37.79
N ALA A 1017 82.81 73.33 -38.30
CA ALA A 1017 82.83 74.79 -38.48
C ALA A 1017 82.89 75.53 -37.13
N TYR A 1018 82.24 74.99 -36.09
CA TYR A 1018 82.30 75.47 -34.70
C TYR A 1018 83.34 74.73 -33.83
N ARG A 1019 84.47 74.32 -34.44
CA ARG A 1019 85.65 73.74 -33.75
C ARG A 1019 85.36 72.49 -32.89
N ASN A 1020 84.34 71.71 -33.23
CA ASN A 1020 83.87 70.53 -32.49
C ASN A 1020 83.44 70.86 -31.04
N GLN A 1021 82.96 72.09 -30.77
CA GLN A 1021 82.57 72.52 -29.43
C GLN A 1021 81.14 72.12 -29.05
N ILE A 1022 80.33 71.62 -29.99
CA ILE A 1022 78.95 71.19 -29.74
C ILE A 1022 78.95 69.68 -29.41
N ASN A 1023 78.32 69.29 -28.29
CA ASN A 1023 78.20 67.89 -27.91
C ASN A 1023 77.06 67.20 -28.68
N GLU A 1024 77.41 66.46 -29.73
CA GLU A 1024 76.45 65.77 -30.60
C GLU A 1024 75.63 64.67 -29.89
N SER A 1025 76.02 64.22 -28.68
CA SER A 1025 75.31 63.16 -27.94
C SER A 1025 74.46 63.65 -26.77
N GLU A 1026 74.62 64.90 -26.32
CA GLU A 1026 73.76 65.54 -25.32
C GLU A 1026 73.69 67.05 -25.60
N GLN A 1027 72.48 67.57 -25.81
CA GLN A 1027 72.22 69.00 -26.02
C GLN A 1027 71.17 69.53 -25.04
N ARG A 1028 71.46 70.67 -24.41
CA ARG A 1028 70.60 71.33 -23.41
C ARG A 1028 69.85 72.51 -24.01
N PHE A 1029 68.57 72.58 -23.65
CA PHE A 1029 67.63 73.58 -24.11
C PHE A 1029 66.99 74.29 -22.91
N GLN A 1030 67.04 75.62 -22.94
CA GLN A 1030 66.53 76.50 -21.88
C GLN A 1030 65.02 76.68 -22.00
N ARG A 1031 64.50 76.81 -23.22
CA ARG A 1031 63.06 76.94 -23.51
C ARG A 1031 62.73 76.47 -24.92
N ALA A 1032 61.63 75.75 -25.07
CA ALA A 1032 60.90 75.55 -26.32
C ALA A 1032 59.45 76.00 -26.12
N GLN A 1033 58.80 76.40 -27.20
CA GLN A 1033 57.41 76.87 -27.19
C GLN A 1033 56.78 76.55 -28.54
N ALA A 1034 55.49 76.20 -28.56
CA ALA A 1034 54.74 75.94 -29.79
C ALA A 1034 53.25 76.24 -29.61
N VAL A 1035 52.59 76.72 -30.67
CA VAL A 1035 51.13 76.64 -30.79
C VAL A 1035 50.80 75.27 -31.36
N ILE A 1036 50.00 74.50 -30.64
CA ILE A 1036 49.56 73.15 -30.98
C ILE A 1036 48.14 73.20 -31.54
N ASP A 1037 47.92 72.46 -32.62
CA ASP A 1037 46.62 72.11 -33.17
C ASP A 1037 46.53 70.59 -33.29
N ILE A 1038 45.43 70.00 -32.84
CA ILE A 1038 45.11 68.59 -32.96
C ILE A 1038 43.70 68.52 -33.53
N SER A 1039 43.57 68.31 -34.83
CA SER A 1039 42.26 68.23 -35.51
C SER A 1039 42.21 67.06 -36.46
N ASP A 1040 41.09 66.33 -36.49
CA ASP A 1040 40.83 65.20 -37.40
C ASP A 1040 41.98 64.17 -37.46
N GLY A 1041 42.57 63.85 -36.29
CA GLY A 1041 43.70 62.93 -36.14
C GLY A 1041 45.09 63.53 -36.43
N VAL A 1042 45.16 64.75 -36.95
CA VAL A 1042 46.41 65.44 -37.33
C VAL A 1042 46.92 66.33 -36.20
N LEU A 1043 48.15 66.09 -35.75
CA LEU A 1043 48.89 66.96 -34.84
C LEU A 1043 49.76 67.94 -35.65
N GLN A 1044 49.40 69.21 -35.65
CA GLN A 1044 50.15 70.30 -36.29
C GLN A 1044 50.79 71.22 -35.23
N VAL A 1045 51.97 71.77 -35.55
CA VAL A 1045 52.62 72.83 -34.77
C VAL A 1045 52.86 74.08 -35.62
N SER A 1046 52.62 75.23 -35.01
CA SER A 1046 52.84 76.56 -35.60
C SER A 1046 53.59 77.47 -34.62
N ASP A 1047 54.30 78.46 -35.18
CA ASP A 1047 55.20 79.40 -34.50
C ASP A 1047 56.18 78.75 -33.49
N ALA A 1048 56.54 77.49 -33.73
CA ALA A 1048 57.31 76.71 -32.78
C ALA A 1048 58.81 77.08 -32.81
N PHE A 1049 59.41 77.21 -31.62
CA PHE A 1049 60.84 77.44 -31.47
C PHE A 1049 61.42 76.62 -30.32
N VAL A 1050 62.73 76.42 -30.39
CA VAL A 1050 63.55 75.81 -29.33
C VAL A 1050 64.87 76.58 -29.20
N ARG A 1051 65.25 76.92 -27.98
CA ARG A 1051 66.40 77.75 -27.63
C ARG A 1051 67.27 77.04 -26.59
N GLY A 1052 68.54 76.83 -26.89
CA GLY A 1052 69.50 76.16 -26.00
C GLY A 1052 70.85 76.84 -25.93
N ASP A 1053 71.72 76.29 -25.06
CA ASP A 1053 73.00 76.90 -24.69
C ASP A 1053 73.93 77.06 -25.90
N GLN A 1054 73.93 76.05 -26.78
CA GLN A 1054 74.80 75.99 -27.97
C GLN A 1054 74.04 76.08 -29.30
N VAL A 1055 72.78 75.65 -29.35
CA VAL A 1055 71.98 75.52 -30.57
C VAL A 1055 70.52 75.88 -30.31
N GLY A 1056 69.80 76.27 -31.35
CA GLY A 1056 68.34 76.45 -31.34
C GLY A 1056 67.74 76.12 -32.69
N ALA A 1057 66.42 76.18 -32.82
CA ALA A 1057 65.71 76.05 -34.09
C ALA A 1057 64.33 76.74 -34.05
N THR A 1058 63.79 77.05 -35.23
CA THR A 1058 62.36 77.40 -35.42
C THR A 1058 61.74 76.45 -36.43
N PHE A 1059 60.53 75.96 -36.20
CA PHE A 1059 59.88 74.96 -37.06
C PHE A 1059 58.35 75.11 -37.09
N LYS A 1060 57.73 74.48 -38.08
CA LYS A 1060 56.27 74.44 -38.29
C LYS A 1060 55.92 73.22 -39.14
N GLY A 1061 54.66 72.79 -39.11
CA GLY A 1061 54.14 71.72 -39.96
C GLY A 1061 53.43 70.63 -39.16
N VAL A 1062 53.16 69.51 -39.81
CA VAL A 1062 52.48 68.34 -39.24
C VAL A 1062 53.52 67.46 -38.54
N VAL A 1063 53.39 67.33 -37.22
CA VAL A 1063 54.23 66.42 -36.41
C VAL A 1063 53.80 64.97 -36.62
N ARG A 1064 52.49 64.73 -36.73
CA ARG A 1064 51.89 63.41 -37.00
C ARG A 1064 50.57 63.60 -37.76
N ASP A 1065 50.45 63.05 -38.97
CA ASP A 1065 49.16 62.91 -39.67
C ASP A 1065 48.39 61.66 -39.19
N ALA A 1066 47.15 61.50 -39.67
CA ALA A 1066 46.32 60.33 -39.33
C ALA A 1066 46.91 58.97 -39.79
N ALA A 1067 47.90 58.98 -40.69
CA ALA A 1067 48.64 57.78 -41.12
C ALA A 1067 50.01 57.64 -40.40
N GLY A 1068 50.30 58.44 -39.37
CA GLY A 1068 51.52 58.38 -38.56
C GLY A 1068 52.76 59.01 -39.21
N ASN A 1069 52.60 59.82 -40.25
CA ASN A 1069 53.70 60.48 -40.96
C ASN A 1069 53.95 61.91 -40.44
N ILE A 1070 55.18 62.39 -40.63
CA ILE A 1070 55.60 63.76 -40.34
C ILE A 1070 55.76 64.54 -41.66
N ASP A 1071 55.40 65.82 -41.67
CA ASP A 1071 55.89 66.82 -42.64
C ASP A 1071 56.12 68.14 -41.89
N MET A 1072 57.38 68.39 -41.55
CA MET A 1072 57.80 69.60 -40.84
C MET A 1072 58.91 70.33 -41.56
N THR A 1073 58.81 71.65 -41.65
CA THR A 1073 59.86 72.54 -42.17
C THR A 1073 60.40 73.44 -41.06
N GLY A 1074 61.71 73.70 -41.06
CA GLY A 1074 62.34 74.50 -40.02
C GLY A 1074 63.68 75.12 -40.41
N THR A 1075 64.25 75.87 -39.48
CA THR A 1075 65.60 76.44 -39.56
C THR A 1075 66.36 76.12 -38.27
N PHE A 1076 67.46 75.38 -38.39
CA PHE A 1076 68.41 75.09 -37.31
C PHE A 1076 69.45 76.21 -37.18
N MET A 1077 69.73 76.65 -35.96
CA MET A 1077 70.56 77.82 -35.65
C MET A 1077 71.70 77.43 -34.69
N PRO A 1078 72.89 77.07 -35.22
CA PRO A 1078 74.06 76.77 -34.39
C PRO A 1078 74.66 78.04 -33.77
N ALA A 1079 75.35 77.87 -32.63
CA ALA A 1079 75.98 78.93 -31.84
C ALA A 1079 75.02 80.05 -31.37
N TYR A 1080 73.76 79.70 -31.04
CA TYR A 1080 72.71 80.66 -30.71
C TYR A 1080 73.13 81.69 -29.63
N GLY A 1081 73.76 81.22 -28.55
CA GLY A 1081 74.22 82.07 -27.44
C GLY A 1081 75.22 83.17 -27.81
N LEU A 1082 75.96 83.06 -28.92
CA LEU A 1082 76.91 84.08 -29.36
C LEU A 1082 76.26 85.26 -30.11
N ASN A 1083 75.03 85.12 -30.61
CA ASN A 1083 74.36 86.18 -31.39
C ASN A 1083 73.79 87.32 -30.53
N ARG A 1084 73.62 87.11 -29.21
CA ARG A 1084 72.88 88.04 -28.33
C ARG A 1084 73.47 89.47 -28.30
N ILE A 1085 74.79 89.60 -28.47
CA ILE A 1085 75.51 90.89 -28.48
C ILE A 1085 75.00 91.84 -29.58
N PHE A 1086 74.49 91.32 -30.70
CA PHE A 1086 73.99 92.15 -31.81
C PHE A 1086 72.51 92.54 -31.68
N ALA A 1087 71.72 91.81 -30.90
CA ALA A 1087 70.30 92.10 -30.69
C ALA A 1087 70.06 93.27 -29.71
N GLU A 1088 71.01 93.51 -28.79
CA GLU A 1088 70.92 94.58 -27.78
C GLU A 1088 71.42 95.95 -28.29
N ILE A 1089 71.75 96.09 -29.58
CA ILE A 1089 72.25 97.35 -30.19
C ILE A 1089 71.06 98.21 -30.69
N PRO A 1090 70.77 99.39 -30.10
CA PRO A 1090 69.49 100.10 -30.30
C PRO A 1090 69.17 100.60 -31.72
N ILE A 1091 70.14 100.62 -32.64
CA ILE A 1091 70.01 101.25 -33.97
C ILE A 1091 69.87 100.21 -35.10
N PHE A 1092 70.42 99.00 -34.93
CA PHE A 1092 70.49 98.00 -36.01
C PHE A 1092 69.52 96.82 -35.87
N GLY A 1093 68.99 96.56 -34.66
CA GLY A 1093 68.04 95.47 -34.40
C GLY A 1093 66.86 95.42 -35.39
N PRO A 1094 66.07 96.50 -35.57
CA PRO A 1094 64.87 96.48 -36.40
C PRO A 1094 65.11 96.25 -37.91
N LEU A 1095 66.30 96.55 -38.42
CA LEU A 1095 66.65 96.44 -39.84
C LEU A 1095 67.17 95.05 -40.26
N LEU A 1096 67.55 94.21 -39.29
CA LEU A 1096 68.12 92.89 -39.54
C LEU A 1096 67.33 91.75 -38.85
N GLY A 1097 66.67 92.03 -37.71
CA GLY A 1097 65.89 91.06 -36.95
C GLY A 1097 64.38 91.29 -37.06
N ASN A 1098 63.71 90.61 -38.01
CA ASN A 1098 62.24 90.59 -38.07
C ASN A 1098 61.66 89.60 -37.04
N GLY A 1099 61.77 89.98 -35.76
CA GLY A 1099 61.46 89.18 -34.57
C GLY A 1099 62.72 88.85 -33.75
N ASN A 1100 62.61 88.95 -32.42
CA ASN A 1100 63.74 88.97 -31.48
C ASN A 1100 64.55 87.66 -31.36
N ASP A 1101 64.13 86.58 -32.03
CA ASP A 1101 64.69 85.22 -31.85
C ASP A 1101 65.25 84.59 -33.14
N LYS A 1102 65.47 85.38 -34.20
CA LYS A 1102 65.98 84.87 -35.49
C LYS A 1102 67.48 85.11 -35.63
N GLY A 1103 68.26 84.04 -35.47
CA GLY A 1103 69.72 84.05 -35.57
C GLY A 1103 70.26 84.46 -36.95
N LEU A 1104 71.39 85.17 -36.94
CA LEU A 1104 72.03 85.72 -38.14
C LEU A 1104 72.37 84.62 -39.17
N PHE A 1105 72.78 83.45 -38.69
CA PHE A 1105 73.06 82.25 -39.48
C PHE A 1105 72.11 81.11 -39.08
N GLY A 1106 71.72 80.29 -40.05
CA GLY A 1106 70.89 79.10 -39.81
C GLY A 1106 70.65 78.30 -41.09
N ILE A 1107 70.40 76.99 -40.94
CA ILE A 1107 70.18 76.05 -42.04
C ILE A 1107 68.72 75.60 -42.06
N THR A 1108 68.07 75.75 -43.21
CA THR A 1108 66.73 75.21 -43.43
C THR A 1108 66.76 73.68 -43.56
N PHE A 1109 65.79 73.03 -42.95
CA PHE A 1109 65.60 71.58 -42.97
C PHE A 1109 64.13 71.22 -43.20
N LYS A 1110 63.90 70.02 -43.73
CA LYS A 1110 62.59 69.36 -43.81
C LYS A 1110 62.69 67.95 -43.19
N LEU A 1111 61.68 67.55 -42.45
CA LEU A 1111 61.49 66.20 -41.92
C LEU A 1111 60.26 65.59 -42.60
N THR A 1112 60.41 64.40 -43.17
CA THR A 1112 59.34 63.65 -43.87
C THR A 1112 59.36 62.17 -43.49
N GLY A 1113 58.33 61.41 -43.86
CA GLY A 1113 58.28 59.96 -43.62
C GLY A 1113 57.60 59.61 -42.30
N LYS A 1114 57.97 58.51 -41.65
CA LYS A 1114 57.30 58.08 -40.40
C LYS A 1114 57.81 58.87 -39.18
N THR A 1115 56.88 59.29 -38.33
CA THR A 1115 57.17 60.12 -37.14
C THR A 1115 58.20 59.49 -36.18
N ALA A 1116 58.24 58.15 -36.12
CA ALA A 1116 59.15 57.40 -35.25
C ALA A 1116 60.61 57.35 -35.76
N ASP A 1117 60.83 57.39 -37.07
CA ASP A 1117 62.16 57.44 -37.71
C ASP A 1117 62.08 58.24 -39.02
N PRO A 1118 62.19 59.58 -38.95
CA PRO A 1118 61.91 60.45 -40.10
C PRO A 1118 63.13 60.70 -40.98
N ASP A 1119 62.89 60.87 -42.28
CA ASP A 1119 63.89 61.31 -43.25
C ASP A 1119 64.18 62.81 -43.07
N LEU A 1120 65.43 63.14 -42.74
CA LEU A 1120 65.92 64.51 -42.65
C LEU A 1120 66.56 64.98 -43.96
N VAL A 1121 66.00 66.04 -44.54
CA VAL A 1121 66.57 66.75 -45.69
C VAL A 1121 67.05 68.13 -45.27
N VAL A 1122 68.32 68.45 -45.53
CA VAL A 1122 68.92 69.77 -45.22
C VAL A 1122 69.25 70.55 -46.49
N ASN A 1123 69.11 71.87 -46.45
CA ASN A 1123 69.55 72.76 -47.53
C ASN A 1123 70.78 73.57 -47.07
N PRO A 1124 72.02 73.09 -47.33
CA PRO A 1124 73.24 73.72 -46.82
C PRO A 1124 73.56 75.09 -47.47
N LEU A 1125 72.86 75.49 -48.54
CA LEU A 1125 73.03 76.82 -49.15
C LEU A 1125 72.40 77.94 -48.31
N SER A 1126 71.33 77.62 -47.56
CA SER A 1126 70.62 78.57 -46.69
C SER A 1126 71.48 79.17 -45.58
N ALA A 1127 72.57 78.48 -45.18
CA ALA A 1127 73.54 78.90 -44.17
C ALA A 1127 74.20 80.26 -44.49
N ILE A 1128 74.37 80.58 -45.77
CA ILE A 1128 75.13 81.73 -46.27
C ILE A 1128 74.22 82.96 -46.44
N ALA A 1129 72.91 82.78 -46.50
CA ALA A 1129 71.94 83.85 -46.73
C ALA A 1129 71.73 84.73 -45.48
N PRO A 1130 71.93 86.06 -45.55
CA PRO A 1130 71.52 86.99 -44.49
C PRO A 1130 70.00 86.91 -44.26
N GLY A 1131 69.57 87.07 -43.00
CA GLY A 1131 68.26 86.61 -42.52
C GLY A 1131 67.02 86.99 -43.35
N VAL A 1132 67.00 88.18 -43.98
CA VAL A 1132 65.88 88.64 -44.83
C VAL A 1132 65.70 87.78 -46.09
N PHE A 1133 66.81 87.27 -46.66
CA PHE A 1133 66.79 86.45 -47.88
C PHE A 1133 66.55 84.95 -47.62
N ARG A 1134 66.58 84.50 -46.35
CA ARG A 1134 66.47 83.08 -46.00
C ARG A 1134 65.14 82.45 -46.44
N LYS A 1135 64.06 83.24 -46.52
CA LYS A 1135 62.74 82.83 -47.04
C LYS A 1135 62.74 82.27 -48.46
N ILE A 1136 63.75 82.58 -49.27
CA ILE A 1136 63.91 82.05 -50.64
C ILE A 1136 64.45 80.61 -50.63
N PHE A 1137 65.04 80.18 -49.50
CA PHE A 1137 65.66 78.87 -49.30
C PHE A 1137 64.94 78.02 -48.23
N GLU A 1138 63.81 78.49 -47.70
CA GLU A 1138 62.89 77.69 -46.90
C GLU A 1138 62.27 76.60 -47.78
N PHE A 1139 62.17 75.38 -47.25
CA PHE A 1139 61.43 74.31 -47.92
C PHE A 1139 59.93 74.64 -47.93
N GLN A 1140 59.24 74.20 -48.98
CA GLN A 1140 57.78 74.22 -49.10
C GLN A 1140 57.20 72.84 -48.79
#